data_AF-A0A2A6C895-F1
#
_entry.id   AF-A0A2A6C895-F1
#
_cell.length_a   1.000
_cell.length_b   1.000
_cell.length_c   1.000
_cell.angle_alpha   90.00
_cell.angle_beta   90.00
_cell.angle_gamma   90.00
#
_symmetry.space_group_name_H-M   'P 1'
#
loop_
_entity.id
_entity.type
_entity.pdbx_description
1 polymer ?
#
loop_
_entity_poly.entity_id
_entity_poly.type
_entity_poly.pdbx_seq_one_letter_code
_entity_poly.pdbx_strand_id
1 'polypeptide(L)'
;MHGLPICPMVSMHSRLTSHVVTRSSTLPPSSAMKQQADELFELSCSSWAEIEEELSVALKTSARFGPRKSLLRIGENNGFMSVCCLLRPDWTGCSQEERDRLPGKIVYKFSYSGGLEAVARTLLSCNVNEEVIYDALRKSNNTEGLFYSLLTPSTADWLHVPGPVCYKEIHEDGDVGHTMMEHVNGTSFDCHDHCSITEVKQIINSIARLQCLSTKENLEQHDEFSWNPWKTIGLCVLTNKVARKVVAEIPPFYGAEFEPLTRKIHFALDHMYDLDAPIRELNEISPVLVHGDIWQSNLMWSYGGDRPRQLKSILDWQSAHVGSPAEDIVFLLVCVLSGEDRRTHWRSLLRYLYESLEREMAPAKPAFTFEDLIASYTRLFPVLGLVVLIRFSVIFKCSLPSMSPEDRVTYTERISRKLLCLAEDVVSSFEKSLSSPKLRISRTKFPSHADLPPHIMKQQADELFELSHSSWSEIEDELTDALKTSAQFGPRRSLLRIGENNGFMSVCCLLRPDWTGCSQEERTRLPTKIVYKFSYSGGLEAVARNLLSCNLNEDVIYDALRKSNNAEGLFYSLLTPSTADWLHVPGPVCYKEINDDGDVGHIMLEHIEGTSFDCHDHCSIPEVKQIINSIARLQCLSTKEKLEQQANLGHSSFDHSSPIFSRSRSICMDAKQEFNWNPCKTIGLCVLTKTVARQVVSEIAPFYGDEFEPLTRKLLFALDSLYDLDAPMRELNEISPVLVHGDIWQSNLMWSYGGDRPRQLKSILDWQSAHVGSPAEDLVFLLTCVLTGEDRRSHWRPLLRYLHQSLERDMAPAKPSLSYDDLIASYTRLFPVIGLIVLMRFSVIFKCSLPSLSPEDRIKYTGIMSRKLFCLAEDVVSEFESRMPSAKLRVTRTRSGQA
;
A
#
# COMPACT_ATOMS: atom_id res chain seq x y z
N MET A 1 29.69 35.31 -6.30
CA MET A 1 29.70 35.00 -7.74
C MET A 1 29.90 33.51 -7.91
N HIS A 2 28.82 32.80 -8.22
CA HIS A 2 28.72 31.67 -9.17
C HIS A 2 27.35 31.04 -8.92
N GLY A 3 26.41 31.42 -9.79
CA GLY A 3 25.04 30.92 -9.78
C GLY A 3 24.99 29.46 -10.23
N LEU A 4 24.17 28.69 -9.54
CA LEU A 4 23.69 27.40 -10.02
C LEU A 4 22.61 27.64 -11.09
N PRO A 5 22.63 26.90 -12.20
CA PRO A 5 21.75 27.15 -13.33
C PRO A 5 20.32 26.72 -13.01
N ILE A 6 19.39 27.67 -13.15
CA ILE A 6 17.96 27.43 -13.25
C ILE A 6 17.74 26.62 -14.54
N CYS A 7 17.13 25.44 -14.41
CA CYS A 7 16.79 24.55 -15.52
C CYS A 7 15.92 25.28 -16.57
N PRO A 8 16.31 25.36 -17.85
CA PRO A 8 15.57 26.04 -18.89
C PRO A 8 14.54 25.09 -19.53
N MET A 9 13.35 24.96 -18.93
CA MET A 9 12.20 24.30 -19.60
C MET A 9 10.87 25.05 -19.45
N VAL A 10 10.88 26.35 -19.15
CA VAL A 10 9.64 27.17 -19.02
C VAL A 10 9.33 28.01 -20.28
N SER A 11 10.03 27.80 -21.41
CA SER A 11 9.90 28.68 -22.59
C SER A 11 8.88 28.27 -23.68
N MET A 12 7.96 27.33 -23.43
CA MET A 12 6.98 26.91 -24.46
C MET A 12 5.48 27.10 -24.16
N HIS A 13 5.10 27.86 -23.12
CA HIS A 13 3.69 28.25 -22.89
C HIS A 13 3.51 29.75 -22.60
N SER A 14 4.25 30.62 -23.28
CA SER A 14 4.13 32.08 -23.15
C SER A 14 3.03 32.71 -24.01
N ARG A 15 1.85 32.07 -24.18
CA ARG A 15 0.73 32.66 -24.95
C ARG A 15 -0.67 32.59 -24.32
N LEU A 16 -0.82 32.14 -23.07
CA LEU A 16 -2.13 32.12 -22.39
C LEU A 16 -2.12 32.71 -20.96
N THR A 17 -1.10 33.48 -20.60
CA THR A 17 -0.98 34.10 -19.28
C THR A 17 -0.99 35.62 -19.36
N SER A 18 -2.17 36.22 -19.43
CA SER A 18 -2.40 37.58 -18.92
C SER A 18 -3.88 37.96 -18.95
N HIS A 19 -4.68 37.55 -17.97
CA HIS A 19 -5.80 38.39 -17.50
C HIS A 19 -6.02 38.15 -16.01
N VAL A 20 -5.29 38.95 -15.22
CA VAL A 20 -5.66 39.28 -13.84
C VAL A 20 -7.08 39.87 -13.88
N VAL A 21 -8.07 39.19 -13.31
CA VAL A 21 -9.29 39.87 -12.89
C VAL A 21 -9.10 40.28 -11.44
N THR A 22 -8.68 41.52 -11.34
CA THR A 22 -8.58 42.39 -10.17
C THR A 22 -9.77 42.28 -9.21
N ARG A 23 -9.50 42.55 -7.93
CA ARG A 23 -10.44 43.12 -6.93
C ARG A 23 -11.02 44.50 -7.37
N SER A 24 -11.38 44.67 -8.64
CA SER A 24 -11.94 45.90 -9.18
C SER A 24 -13.47 45.80 -9.25
N SER A 25 -14.14 46.78 -8.66
CA SER A 25 -15.59 46.99 -8.73
C SER A 25 -16.09 47.47 -10.11
N THR A 26 -15.24 47.48 -11.15
CA THR A 26 -15.60 47.94 -12.50
C THR A 26 -15.66 46.77 -13.49
N LEU A 27 -16.80 46.60 -14.16
CA LEU A 27 -16.97 45.61 -15.24
C LEU A 27 -15.98 45.88 -16.40
N PRO A 28 -15.44 44.84 -17.07
CA PRO A 28 -14.63 45.01 -18.26
C PRO A 28 -15.40 45.71 -19.40
N PRO A 29 -14.73 46.32 -20.40
CA PRO A 29 -15.39 46.83 -21.58
C PRO A 29 -16.16 45.73 -22.33
N SER A 30 -17.26 46.09 -23.02
CA SER A 30 -18.19 45.13 -23.64
C SER A 30 -17.54 44.15 -24.62
N SER A 31 -16.51 44.56 -25.36
CA SER A 31 -15.76 43.69 -26.28
C SER A 31 -14.99 42.60 -25.54
N ALA A 32 -14.38 42.93 -24.40
CA ALA A 32 -13.63 41.99 -23.57
C ALA A 32 -14.56 40.99 -22.86
N MET A 33 -15.74 41.44 -22.41
CA MET A 33 -16.74 40.55 -21.83
C MET A 33 -17.28 39.53 -22.84
N LYS A 34 -17.42 39.94 -24.12
CA LYS A 34 -17.86 39.03 -25.17
C LYS A 34 -16.80 37.96 -25.47
N GLN A 35 -15.55 38.37 -25.65
CA GLN A 35 -14.44 37.44 -25.87
C GLN A 35 -14.31 36.43 -24.73
N GLN A 36 -14.41 36.89 -23.48
CA GLN A 36 -14.35 36.01 -22.31
C GLN A 36 -15.50 35.00 -22.29
N ALA A 37 -16.72 35.41 -22.67
CA ALA A 37 -17.85 34.49 -22.76
C ALA A 37 -17.61 33.43 -23.85
N ASP A 38 -17.11 33.82 -25.02
CA ASP A 38 -16.80 32.90 -26.12
C ASP A 38 -15.75 31.85 -25.68
N GLU A 39 -14.67 32.27 -25.01
CA GLU A 39 -13.65 31.35 -24.45
C GLU A 39 -14.23 30.39 -23.40
N LEU A 40 -15.19 30.85 -22.58
CA LEU A 40 -15.83 30.01 -21.56
C LEU A 40 -16.76 28.97 -22.19
N PHE A 41 -17.47 29.33 -23.26
CA PHE A 41 -18.32 28.41 -24.01
C PHE A 41 -17.54 27.34 -24.75
N GLU A 42 -16.37 27.68 -25.30
CA GLU A 42 -15.45 26.69 -25.86
C GLU A 42 -15.00 25.67 -24.82
N LEU A 43 -14.70 26.11 -23.60
CA LEU A 43 -14.28 25.23 -22.51
C LEU A 43 -15.43 24.41 -21.92
N SER A 44 -16.63 24.96 -21.84
CA SER A 44 -17.79 24.28 -21.26
C SER A 44 -18.57 23.43 -22.26
N CYS A 45 -18.22 23.49 -23.55
CA CYS A 45 -19.00 22.91 -24.64
C CYS A 45 -20.49 23.32 -24.55
N SER A 46 -20.76 24.61 -24.33
CA SER A 46 -22.13 25.12 -24.17
C SER A 46 -22.37 26.42 -24.94
N SER A 47 -23.60 26.91 -24.89
CA SER A 47 -24.00 28.16 -25.53
C SER A 47 -25.02 28.92 -24.69
N TRP A 48 -25.24 30.19 -25.05
CA TRP A 48 -26.31 30.99 -24.44
C TRP A 48 -27.69 30.34 -24.54
N ALA A 49 -27.99 29.66 -25.65
CA ALA A 49 -29.31 29.07 -25.89
C ALA A 49 -29.54 27.86 -24.98
N GLU A 50 -28.55 26.98 -24.83
CA GLU A 50 -28.63 25.79 -23.97
C GLU A 50 -28.77 26.20 -22.49
N ILE A 51 -27.93 27.13 -22.01
CA ILE A 51 -28.02 27.62 -20.62
C ILE A 51 -29.38 28.28 -20.37
N GLU A 52 -29.89 29.07 -21.32
CA GLU A 52 -31.21 29.70 -21.19
C GLU A 52 -32.34 28.67 -21.16
N GLU A 53 -32.27 27.63 -21.99
CA GLU A 53 -33.25 26.54 -22.03
C GLU A 53 -33.26 25.76 -20.71
N GLU A 54 -32.10 25.33 -20.23
CA GLU A 54 -31.97 24.61 -18.95
C GLU A 54 -32.53 25.43 -17.79
N LEU A 55 -32.19 26.72 -17.70
CA LEU A 55 -32.70 27.60 -16.66
C LEU A 55 -34.20 27.88 -16.80
N SER A 56 -34.71 27.98 -18.03
CA SER A 56 -36.15 28.16 -18.29
C SER A 56 -36.95 26.97 -17.76
N VAL A 57 -36.44 25.75 -17.98
CA VAL A 57 -37.02 24.51 -17.46
C VAL A 57 -36.93 24.46 -15.94
N ALA A 58 -35.73 24.67 -15.38
CA ALA A 58 -35.49 24.58 -13.95
C ALA A 58 -36.29 25.61 -13.14
N LEU A 59 -36.31 26.87 -13.59
CA LEU A 59 -37.01 27.98 -12.92
C LEU A 59 -38.50 28.04 -13.31
N LYS A 60 -38.95 27.18 -14.22
CA LYS A 60 -40.31 27.13 -14.77
C LYS A 60 -40.77 28.51 -15.25
N THR A 61 -40.00 29.12 -16.17
CA THR A 61 -40.26 30.47 -16.68
C THR A 61 -40.23 30.52 -18.21
N SER A 62 -41.00 31.45 -18.77
CA SER A 62 -40.93 31.82 -20.20
C SER A 62 -40.05 33.05 -20.45
N ALA A 63 -39.43 33.61 -19.41
CA ALA A 63 -38.49 34.72 -19.53
C ALA A 63 -37.27 34.33 -20.40
N ARG A 64 -36.63 35.34 -21.00
CA ARG A 64 -35.48 35.17 -21.89
C ARG A 64 -34.33 36.08 -21.48
N PHE A 65 -33.10 35.72 -21.81
CA PHE A 65 -31.93 36.54 -21.52
C PHE A 65 -31.95 37.84 -22.32
N GLY A 66 -31.67 38.93 -21.63
CA GLY A 66 -31.66 40.27 -22.19
C GLY A 66 -30.37 40.64 -22.92
N PRO A 67 -30.32 41.83 -23.52
CA PRO A 67 -29.16 42.32 -24.25
C PRO A 67 -27.95 42.62 -23.35
N ARG A 68 -28.13 42.78 -22.03
CA ARG A 68 -27.03 43.01 -21.08
C ARG A 68 -26.60 41.74 -20.34
N LYS A 69 -26.96 40.56 -20.85
CA LYS A 69 -26.49 39.31 -20.29
C LYS A 69 -24.96 39.24 -20.28
N SER A 70 -24.39 38.62 -19.26
CA SER A 70 -22.93 38.51 -19.12
C SER A 70 -22.56 37.18 -18.46
N LEU A 71 -21.47 36.58 -18.92
CA LEU A 71 -20.84 35.43 -18.29
C LEU A 71 -19.40 35.80 -17.98
N LEU A 72 -19.04 35.87 -16.70
CA LEU A 72 -17.72 36.32 -16.27
C LEU A 72 -17.07 35.23 -15.42
N ARG A 73 -15.84 34.83 -15.74
CA ARG A 73 -15.08 33.91 -14.88
C ARG A 73 -14.89 34.52 -13.48
N ILE A 74 -15.08 33.71 -12.44
CA ILE A 74 -14.86 34.08 -11.03
C ILE A 74 -13.97 33.04 -10.33
N GLY A 75 -13.22 33.48 -9.32
CA GLY A 75 -12.25 32.63 -8.60
C GLY A 75 -10.79 32.97 -8.92
N GLU A 76 -9.87 32.50 -8.07
CA GLU A 76 -8.42 32.64 -8.25
C GLU A 76 -7.87 31.43 -9.02
N ASN A 77 -6.94 31.68 -9.97
CA ASN A 77 -6.38 30.68 -10.90
C ASN A 77 -7.41 30.11 -11.91
N ASN A 78 -6.93 29.45 -12.97
CA ASN A 78 -7.75 29.00 -14.11
C ASN A 78 -8.72 27.82 -13.80
N GLY A 79 -9.01 27.54 -12.52
CA GLY A 79 -9.78 26.38 -12.04
C GLY A 79 -8.88 25.17 -11.72
N PHE A 80 -9.18 24.43 -10.64
CA PHE A 80 -8.46 23.20 -10.28
C PHE A 80 -9.09 21.97 -10.93
N MET A 81 -10.33 21.65 -10.54
CA MET A 81 -11.18 20.60 -11.13
C MET A 81 -12.44 21.17 -11.80
N SER A 82 -12.68 22.47 -11.66
CA SER A 82 -13.83 23.15 -12.23
C SER A 82 -13.50 24.61 -12.54
N VAL A 83 -14.23 25.18 -13.48
CA VAL A 83 -14.27 26.63 -13.74
C VAL A 83 -15.58 27.19 -13.21
N CYS A 84 -15.50 28.27 -12.43
CA CYS A 84 -16.67 28.99 -11.93
C CYS A 84 -16.88 30.29 -12.69
N CYS A 85 -18.13 30.59 -13.04
CA CYS A 85 -18.54 31.79 -13.75
C CYS A 85 -19.74 32.45 -13.07
N LEU A 86 -19.79 33.78 -13.09
CA LEU A 86 -20.94 34.58 -12.71
C LEU A 86 -21.78 34.88 -13.95
N LEU A 87 -22.92 34.20 -14.06
CA LEU A 87 -23.94 34.41 -15.05
C LEU A 87 -24.91 35.51 -14.59
N ARG A 88 -25.12 36.52 -15.44
CA ARG A 88 -26.18 37.52 -15.30
C ARG A 88 -27.13 37.37 -16.48
N PRO A 89 -28.34 36.83 -16.27
CA PRO A 89 -29.32 36.63 -17.33
C PRO A 89 -29.88 37.91 -17.99
N ASP A 90 -29.98 39.02 -17.23
CA ASP A 90 -30.72 40.23 -17.65
C ASP A 90 -32.16 39.88 -18.11
N TRP A 91 -32.92 39.11 -17.30
CA TRP A 91 -34.23 38.56 -17.66
C TRP A 91 -35.18 39.59 -18.30
N THR A 92 -35.74 39.25 -19.47
CA THR A 92 -36.73 40.04 -20.22
C THR A 92 -37.95 39.19 -20.57
N GLY A 93 -39.07 39.82 -20.94
CA GLY A 93 -40.28 39.11 -21.37
C GLY A 93 -41.13 38.49 -20.23
N CYS A 94 -40.86 38.85 -18.97
CA CYS A 94 -41.61 38.40 -17.78
C CYS A 94 -42.39 39.55 -17.11
N SER A 95 -43.39 39.20 -16.30
CA SER A 95 -44.08 40.15 -15.42
C SER A 95 -43.14 40.66 -14.32
N GLN A 96 -43.49 41.76 -13.65
CA GLN A 96 -42.68 42.26 -12.52
C GLN A 96 -42.61 41.23 -11.38
N GLU A 97 -43.73 40.58 -11.07
CA GLU A 97 -43.81 39.53 -10.04
C GLU A 97 -42.93 38.32 -10.38
N GLU A 98 -42.91 37.89 -11.64
CA GLU A 98 -42.00 36.84 -12.10
C GLU A 98 -40.54 37.32 -12.08
N ARG A 99 -40.27 38.55 -12.47
CA ARG A 99 -38.91 39.12 -12.43
C ARG A 99 -38.36 39.18 -11.01
N ASP A 100 -39.20 39.46 -10.02
CA ASP A 100 -38.83 39.51 -8.61
C ASP A 100 -38.54 38.11 -8.03
N ARG A 101 -39.11 37.03 -8.62
CA ARG A 101 -38.82 35.63 -8.25
C ARG A 101 -37.56 35.07 -8.92
N LEU A 102 -37.16 35.59 -10.07
CA LEU A 102 -36.05 35.05 -10.86
C LEU A 102 -34.69 35.52 -10.33
N PRO A 103 -33.66 34.65 -10.27
CA PRO A 103 -32.35 35.03 -9.79
C PRO A 103 -31.66 36.01 -10.75
N GLY A 104 -31.23 37.16 -10.21
CA GLY A 104 -30.49 38.17 -10.98
C GLY A 104 -29.02 37.82 -11.23
N LYS A 105 -28.47 36.88 -10.45
CA LYS A 105 -27.10 36.37 -10.57
C LYS A 105 -27.10 34.87 -10.27
N ILE A 106 -26.41 34.10 -11.09
CA ILE A 106 -26.28 32.65 -10.98
C ILE A 106 -24.79 32.32 -11.06
N VAL A 107 -24.32 31.38 -10.24
CA VAL A 107 -22.99 30.79 -10.39
C VAL A 107 -23.12 29.60 -11.33
N TYR A 108 -22.39 29.63 -12.45
CA TYR A 108 -22.26 28.53 -13.40
C TYR A 108 -20.90 27.88 -13.21
N LYS A 109 -20.87 26.67 -12.65
CA LYS A 109 -19.67 25.88 -12.38
C LYS A 109 -19.65 24.69 -13.33
N PHE A 110 -18.58 24.49 -14.09
CA PHE A 110 -18.45 23.34 -14.99
C PHE A 110 -17.10 22.63 -14.81
N SER A 111 -17.08 21.33 -15.11
CA SER A 111 -15.93 20.45 -14.92
C SER A 111 -14.76 20.84 -15.82
N TYR A 112 -13.54 20.84 -15.29
CA TYR A 112 -12.32 21.23 -16.01
C TYR A 112 -11.06 20.63 -15.39
N SER A 113 -10.25 19.89 -16.17
CA SER A 113 -9.05 19.18 -15.69
C SER A 113 -7.78 20.03 -15.57
N GLY A 114 -7.73 21.21 -16.20
CA GLY A 114 -6.45 21.86 -16.50
C GLY A 114 -5.60 22.23 -15.28
N GLY A 115 -6.21 22.56 -14.14
CA GLY A 115 -5.47 22.83 -12.91
C GLY A 115 -4.93 21.57 -12.24
N LEU A 116 -5.72 20.50 -12.20
CA LEU A 116 -5.30 19.19 -11.71
C LEU A 116 -4.12 18.65 -12.53
N GLU A 117 -4.19 18.75 -13.85
CA GLU A 117 -3.10 18.36 -14.74
C GLU A 117 -1.84 19.22 -14.52
N ALA A 118 -1.98 20.53 -14.30
CA ALA A 118 -0.85 21.40 -14.04
C ALA A 118 -0.12 21.03 -12.73
N VAL A 119 -0.89 20.70 -11.69
CA VAL A 119 -0.35 20.22 -10.41
C VAL A 119 0.31 18.85 -10.59
N ALA A 120 -0.32 17.94 -11.31
CA ALA A 120 0.24 16.63 -11.64
C ALA A 120 1.60 16.73 -12.36
N ARG A 121 1.67 17.54 -13.43
CA ARG A 121 2.92 17.79 -14.18
C ARG A 121 4.01 18.38 -13.29
N THR A 122 3.66 19.35 -12.44
CA THR A 122 4.63 20.09 -11.61
C THR A 122 5.18 19.25 -10.47
N LEU A 123 4.34 18.47 -9.79
CA LEU A 123 4.75 17.74 -8.57
C LEU A 123 5.19 16.32 -8.85
N LEU A 124 4.48 15.62 -9.74
CA LEU A 124 4.63 14.17 -9.92
C LEU A 124 5.67 13.81 -10.97
N SER A 125 6.04 14.74 -11.86
CA SER A 125 6.94 14.47 -12.99
C SER A 125 6.50 13.25 -13.83
N CYS A 126 5.21 12.92 -13.79
CA CYS A 126 4.60 11.82 -14.52
C CYS A 126 3.39 12.32 -15.31
N ASN A 127 3.10 11.63 -16.41
CA ASN A 127 1.80 11.74 -17.06
C ASN A 127 0.81 10.93 -16.24
N VAL A 128 -0.17 11.61 -15.63
CA VAL A 128 -1.29 10.92 -14.98
C VAL A 128 -2.18 10.37 -16.09
N ASN A 129 -2.69 9.14 -15.93
CA ASN A 129 -3.60 8.55 -16.89
C ASN A 129 -4.84 9.46 -17.05
N GLU A 130 -5.13 9.90 -18.27
CA GLU A 130 -6.26 10.77 -18.60
C GLU A 130 -7.59 10.14 -18.17
N GLU A 131 -7.73 8.81 -18.24
CA GLU A 131 -8.92 8.08 -17.78
C GLU A 131 -9.15 8.25 -16.26
N VAL A 132 -8.08 8.29 -15.47
CA VAL A 132 -8.18 8.47 -14.01
C VAL A 132 -8.60 9.89 -13.65
N ILE A 133 -8.08 10.88 -14.40
CA ILE A 133 -8.50 12.28 -14.24
C ILE A 133 -9.97 12.42 -14.63
N TYR A 134 -10.38 11.81 -15.74
CA TYR A 134 -11.74 11.86 -16.22
C TYR A 134 -12.73 11.22 -15.24
N ASP A 135 -12.43 10.01 -14.75
CA ASP A 135 -13.26 9.32 -13.77
C ASP A 135 -13.40 10.12 -12.47
N ALA A 136 -12.31 10.76 -12.01
CA ALA A 136 -12.36 11.62 -10.84
C ALA A 136 -13.24 12.87 -11.05
N LEU A 137 -13.17 13.50 -12.24
CA LEU A 137 -14.03 14.64 -12.59
C LEU A 137 -15.49 14.23 -12.67
N ARG A 138 -15.79 13.12 -13.35
CA ARG A 138 -17.14 12.55 -13.47
C ARG A 138 -17.75 12.31 -12.09
N LYS A 139 -17.05 11.58 -11.23
CA LYS A 139 -17.54 11.27 -9.88
C LYS A 139 -17.74 12.53 -9.06
N SER A 140 -16.77 13.45 -9.06
CA SER A 140 -16.85 14.73 -8.34
C SER A 140 -18.07 15.57 -8.75
N ASN A 141 -18.31 15.72 -10.06
CA ASN A 141 -19.45 16.47 -10.59
C ASN A 141 -20.79 15.80 -10.23
N ASN A 142 -20.89 14.49 -10.43
CA ASN A 142 -22.15 13.77 -10.20
C ASN A 142 -22.48 13.70 -8.69
N THR A 143 -21.47 13.54 -7.83
CA THR A 143 -21.62 13.64 -6.36
C THR A 143 -22.15 15.00 -5.93
N GLU A 144 -21.61 16.10 -6.48
CA GLU A 144 -22.09 17.46 -6.17
C GLU A 144 -23.52 17.67 -6.67
N GLY A 145 -23.80 17.25 -7.91
CA GLY A 145 -25.14 17.32 -8.51
C GLY A 145 -26.19 16.56 -7.70
N LEU A 146 -25.87 15.32 -7.30
CA LEU A 146 -26.72 14.51 -6.44
C LEU A 146 -26.98 15.20 -5.10
N PHE A 147 -25.94 15.71 -4.43
CA PHE A 147 -26.10 16.42 -3.16
C PHE A 147 -27.10 17.59 -3.28
N TYR A 148 -26.93 18.42 -4.30
CA TYR A 148 -27.85 19.54 -4.56
C TYR A 148 -29.27 19.08 -4.94
N SER A 149 -29.41 17.95 -5.65
CA SER A 149 -30.71 17.40 -6.03
C SER A 149 -31.57 16.97 -4.83
N LEU A 150 -30.93 16.64 -3.70
CA LEU A 150 -31.60 16.21 -2.47
C LEU A 150 -32.11 17.40 -1.62
N LEU A 151 -31.77 18.64 -1.99
CA LEU A 151 -32.10 19.82 -1.21
C LEU A 151 -33.37 20.53 -1.72
N THR A 152 -34.19 20.96 -0.76
CA THR A 152 -35.21 21.98 -0.98
C THR A 152 -34.64 23.35 -0.58
N PRO A 153 -35.22 24.48 -1.02
CA PRO A 153 -34.76 25.80 -0.60
C PRO A 153 -34.68 25.95 0.93
N SER A 154 -35.65 25.39 1.66
CA SER A 154 -35.65 25.43 3.12
C SER A 154 -34.55 24.58 3.76
N THR A 155 -34.21 23.42 3.18
CA THR A 155 -33.11 22.60 3.72
C THR A 155 -31.76 23.18 3.34
N ALA A 156 -31.62 23.78 2.14
CA ALA A 156 -30.43 24.52 1.74
C ALA A 156 -30.15 25.69 2.69
N ASP A 157 -31.15 26.52 2.99
CA ASP A 157 -31.03 27.62 3.97
C ASP A 157 -30.65 27.09 5.37
N TRP A 158 -31.27 25.99 5.81
CA TRP A 158 -31.01 25.39 7.11
C TRP A 158 -29.58 24.83 7.24
N LEU A 159 -29.02 24.29 6.15
CA LEU A 159 -27.65 23.80 6.07
C LEU A 159 -26.62 24.89 5.75
N HIS A 160 -27.06 26.12 5.46
CA HIS A 160 -26.24 27.19 4.88
C HIS A 160 -25.58 26.75 3.57
N VAL A 161 -26.36 26.23 2.62
CA VAL A 161 -25.90 25.82 1.28
C VAL A 161 -26.54 26.74 0.24
N PRO A 162 -25.88 27.08 -0.88
CA PRO A 162 -26.53 27.88 -1.93
C PRO A 162 -27.76 27.16 -2.47
N GLY A 163 -28.82 27.90 -2.82
CA GLY A 163 -29.99 27.31 -3.47
C GLY A 163 -29.60 26.62 -4.79
N PRO A 164 -29.97 25.35 -5.01
CA PRO A 164 -29.73 24.69 -6.29
C PRO A 164 -30.64 25.27 -7.36
N VAL A 165 -30.11 25.43 -8.59
CA VAL A 165 -30.92 25.83 -9.75
C VAL A 165 -31.02 24.68 -10.74
N CYS A 166 -29.90 24.22 -11.30
CA CYS A 166 -29.86 23.03 -12.15
C CYS A 166 -28.48 22.35 -12.08
N TYR A 167 -28.42 21.09 -12.47
CA TYR A 167 -27.16 20.35 -12.63
C TYR A 167 -27.26 19.43 -13.86
N LYS A 168 -26.09 19.10 -14.41
CA LYS A 168 -25.91 18.17 -15.53
C LYS A 168 -24.84 17.16 -15.16
N GLU A 169 -25.20 15.89 -15.25
CA GLU A 169 -24.29 14.77 -15.01
C GLU A 169 -23.35 14.52 -16.19
N ILE A 170 -22.25 13.82 -15.92
CA ILE A 170 -21.32 13.29 -16.91
C ILE A 170 -21.63 11.80 -17.07
N HIS A 171 -22.03 11.36 -18.27
CA HIS A 171 -22.40 9.97 -18.55
C HIS A 171 -21.38 9.25 -19.42
N GLU A 172 -20.91 9.90 -20.48
CA GLU A 172 -20.00 9.32 -21.49
C GLU A 172 -18.72 10.14 -21.63
N ASP A 173 -17.66 9.57 -22.22
CA ASP A 173 -16.40 10.28 -22.48
C ASP A 173 -16.60 11.48 -23.42
N GLY A 174 -16.25 12.67 -22.93
CA GLY A 174 -16.42 13.94 -23.65
C GLY A 174 -17.59 14.80 -23.18
N ASP A 175 -18.42 14.30 -22.27
CA ASP A 175 -19.42 15.12 -21.57
C ASP A 175 -18.75 16.15 -20.65
N VAL A 176 -19.23 17.39 -20.68
CA VAL A 176 -18.91 18.41 -19.67
C VAL A 176 -20.09 18.54 -18.73
N GLY A 177 -19.89 18.09 -17.49
CA GLY A 177 -20.86 18.26 -16.40
C GLY A 177 -20.78 19.66 -15.80
N HIS A 178 -21.91 20.16 -15.34
CA HIS A 178 -22.01 21.47 -14.73
C HIS A 178 -23.08 21.57 -13.65
N THR A 179 -22.95 22.55 -12.77
CA THR A 179 -23.92 22.91 -11.75
C THR A 179 -24.15 24.42 -11.79
N MET A 180 -25.43 24.81 -11.80
CA MET A 180 -25.88 26.19 -11.63
C MET A 180 -26.54 26.35 -10.28
N MET A 181 -26.08 27.34 -9.52
CA MET A 181 -26.54 27.60 -8.16
C MET A 181 -26.70 29.10 -7.91
N GLU A 182 -27.45 29.45 -6.87
CA GLU A 182 -27.63 30.84 -6.47
C GLU A 182 -26.31 31.51 -6.11
N HIS A 183 -26.17 32.77 -6.50
CA HIS A 183 -25.01 33.57 -6.11
C HIS A 183 -25.14 34.04 -4.65
N VAL A 184 -24.26 33.56 -3.78
CA VAL A 184 -24.14 34.01 -2.40
C VAL A 184 -23.26 35.26 -2.31
N ASN A 185 -23.81 36.34 -1.75
CA ASN A 185 -23.04 37.56 -1.48
C ASN A 185 -22.26 37.43 -0.16
N GLY A 186 -21.08 36.81 -0.23
CA GLY A 186 -20.17 36.63 0.89
C GLY A 186 -18.70 36.71 0.45
N THR A 187 -17.80 36.58 1.41
CA THR A 187 -16.36 36.54 1.17
C THR A 187 -15.73 35.44 2.03
N SER A 188 -14.81 34.68 1.46
CA SER A 188 -13.91 33.81 2.22
C SER A 188 -12.74 34.62 2.77
N PHE A 189 -11.91 33.99 3.60
CA PHE A 189 -10.67 34.56 4.11
C PHE A 189 -9.51 33.62 3.78
N ASP A 190 -8.28 34.13 3.93
CA ASP A 190 -7.08 33.42 3.52
C ASP A 190 -6.71 32.28 4.51
N CYS A 191 -6.04 31.26 4.02
CA CYS A 191 -5.61 30.10 4.79
C CYS A 191 -4.76 30.41 6.03
N HIS A 192 -4.10 31.56 6.07
CA HIS A 192 -3.24 31.97 7.19
C HIS A 192 -4.02 32.70 8.29
N ASP A 193 -5.26 33.10 8.03
CA ASP A 193 -6.17 33.68 9.01
C ASP A 193 -6.98 32.59 9.74
N HIS A 194 -7.73 33.01 10.77
CA HIS A 194 -8.39 32.10 11.70
C HIS A 194 -9.84 32.51 11.98
N CYS A 195 -10.67 31.52 12.27
CA CYS A 195 -11.98 31.68 12.89
C CYS A 195 -11.85 31.81 14.41
N SER A 196 -12.67 32.67 15.01
CA SER A 196 -12.97 32.61 16.43
C SER A 196 -13.78 31.35 16.78
N ILE A 197 -13.75 30.95 18.05
CA ILE A 197 -14.55 29.82 18.54
C ILE A 197 -16.05 29.99 18.25
N THR A 198 -16.56 31.22 18.34
CA THR A 198 -17.97 31.53 18.02
C THR A 198 -18.30 31.32 16.55
N GLU A 199 -17.38 31.63 15.64
CA GLU A 199 -17.53 31.38 14.20
C GLU A 199 -17.45 29.90 13.88
N VAL A 200 -16.53 29.15 14.50
CA VAL A 200 -16.44 27.70 14.34
C VAL A 200 -17.73 27.00 14.76
N LYS A 201 -18.39 27.46 15.84
CA LYS A 201 -19.67 26.91 16.28
C LYS A 201 -20.79 27.07 15.25
N GLN A 202 -20.79 28.10 14.41
CA GLN A 202 -21.76 28.26 13.33
C GLN A 202 -21.62 27.16 12.27
N ILE A 203 -20.37 26.79 11.95
CA ILE A 203 -20.05 25.72 11.01
C ILE A 203 -20.42 24.36 11.61
N ILE A 204 -20.08 24.12 12.89
CA ILE A 204 -20.43 22.89 13.61
C ILE A 204 -21.95 22.66 13.64
N ASN A 205 -22.75 23.71 13.81
CA ASN A 205 -24.21 23.56 13.74
C ASN A 205 -24.66 23.03 12.37
N SER A 206 -24.04 23.51 11.27
CA SER A 206 -24.36 23.05 9.92
C SER A 206 -23.90 21.61 9.67
N ILE A 207 -22.71 21.24 10.16
CA ILE A 207 -22.22 19.85 10.14
C ILE A 207 -23.17 18.92 10.90
N ALA A 208 -23.63 19.32 12.10
CA ALA A 208 -24.58 18.53 12.88
C ALA A 208 -25.90 18.31 12.14
N ARG A 209 -26.41 19.34 11.46
CA ARG A 209 -27.63 19.25 10.64
C ARG A 209 -27.46 18.30 9.45
N LEU A 210 -26.32 18.36 8.76
CA LEU A 210 -25.98 17.45 7.66
C LEU A 210 -25.96 15.99 8.14
N GLN A 211 -25.24 15.73 9.23
CA GLN A 211 -25.13 14.40 9.81
C GLN A 211 -26.48 13.89 10.33
N CYS A 212 -27.37 14.78 10.80
CA CYS A 212 -28.74 14.42 11.18
C CYS A 212 -29.60 13.92 9.99
N LEU A 213 -29.36 14.43 8.77
CA LEU A 213 -30.09 13.99 7.56
C LEU A 213 -29.59 12.65 7.00
N SER A 214 -28.47 12.14 7.54
CA SER A 214 -27.75 10.96 7.05
C SER A 214 -28.37 9.66 7.58
N THR A 215 -29.67 9.42 7.31
CA THR A 215 -30.30 8.14 7.70
C THR A 215 -29.70 6.98 6.90
N LYS A 216 -29.59 5.81 7.53
CA LYS A 216 -29.05 4.60 6.88
C LYS A 216 -29.76 4.29 5.55
N GLU A 217 -31.08 4.45 5.53
CA GLU A 217 -31.91 4.25 4.34
C GLU A 217 -31.58 5.23 3.21
N ASN A 218 -31.24 6.49 3.52
CA ASN A 218 -30.86 7.49 2.52
C ASN A 218 -29.44 7.25 2.00
N LEU A 219 -28.51 6.81 2.84
CA LEU A 219 -27.12 6.59 2.44
C LEU A 219 -26.94 5.34 1.56
N GLU A 220 -27.73 4.28 1.80
CA GLU A 220 -27.65 3.02 1.04
C GLU A 220 -28.31 3.10 -0.36
N GLN A 221 -29.06 4.17 -0.65
CA GLN A 221 -29.75 4.35 -1.95
C GLN A 221 -28.89 5.07 -3.01
N HIS A 222 -27.72 5.59 -2.62
CA HIS A 222 -26.95 6.53 -3.43
C HIS A 222 -25.48 6.11 -3.51
N ASP A 223 -25.15 5.27 -4.49
CA ASP A 223 -23.80 4.73 -4.70
C ASP A 223 -22.75 5.82 -4.95
N GLU A 224 -23.15 7.00 -5.43
CA GLU A 224 -22.26 8.15 -5.69
C GLU A 224 -21.60 8.68 -4.41
N PHE A 225 -22.23 8.55 -3.24
CA PHE A 225 -21.63 8.91 -1.96
C PHE A 225 -20.70 7.83 -1.39
N SER A 226 -20.64 6.64 -1.99
CA SER A 226 -19.71 5.57 -1.58
C SER A 226 -18.27 5.85 -2.01
N TRP A 227 -18.10 6.68 -3.04
CA TRP A 227 -16.80 7.12 -3.52
C TRP A 227 -16.23 8.18 -2.58
N ASN A 228 -15.02 7.92 -2.06
CA ASN A 228 -14.27 8.91 -1.30
C ASN A 228 -13.18 9.49 -2.23
N PRO A 229 -13.22 10.79 -2.57
CA PRO A 229 -12.28 11.42 -3.50
C PRO A 229 -10.83 11.37 -3.02
N TRP A 230 -10.61 11.27 -1.71
CA TRP A 230 -9.28 11.13 -1.12
C TRP A 230 -8.66 9.77 -1.45
N LYS A 231 -9.45 8.74 -1.80
CA LYS A 231 -8.96 7.45 -2.30
C LYS A 231 -8.34 7.53 -3.70
N THR A 232 -8.81 8.43 -4.56
CA THR A 232 -8.39 8.51 -5.97
C THR A 232 -7.47 9.70 -6.21
N ILE A 233 -7.88 10.91 -5.82
CA ILE A 233 -7.13 12.15 -6.02
C ILE A 233 -6.02 12.28 -4.97
N GLY A 234 -6.29 11.86 -3.73
CA GLY A 234 -5.29 11.76 -2.68
C GLY A 234 -4.19 10.77 -3.04
N LEU A 235 -4.49 9.60 -3.61
CA LEU A 235 -3.48 8.67 -4.12
C LEU A 235 -2.69 9.22 -5.33
N CYS A 236 -3.34 9.91 -6.27
CA CYS A 236 -2.66 10.51 -7.42
C CYS A 236 -1.67 11.60 -7.01
N VAL A 237 -2.00 12.41 -5.99
CA VAL A 237 -1.15 13.52 -5.52
C VAL A 237 -0.20 13.09 -4.39
N LEU A 238 -0.53 12.06 -3.60
CA LEU A 238 0.17 11.65 -2.38
C LEU A 238 0.62 10.18 -2.42
N THR A 239 1.17 9.70 -3.54
CA THR A 239 2.02 8.51 -3.46
C THR A 239 3.11 8.77 -2.40
N ASN A 240 3.50 7.75 -1.62
CA ASN A 240 4.51 7.91 -0.56
C ASN A 240 5.78 8.63 -1.10
N LYS A 241 6.16 8.38 -2.35
CA LYS A 241 7.26 9.06 -3.06
C LYS A 241 7.05 10.58 -3.19
N VAL A 242 5.85 11.03 -3.55
CA VAL A 242 5.53 12.46 -3.74
C VAL A 242 5.36 13.15 -2.40
N ALA A 243 4.65 12.52 -1.46
CA ALA A 243 4.52 13.00 -0.08
C ALA A 243 5.90 13.23 0.55
N ARG A 244 6.84 12.30 0.37
CA ARG A 244 8.23 12.45 0.83
C ARG A 244 8.93 13.62 0.16
N LYS A 245 8.78 13.79 -1.15
CA LYS A 245 9.39 14.93 -1.86
C LYS A 245 8.89 16.26 -1.30
N VAL A 246 7.58 16.40 -1.12
CA VAL A 246 6.99 17.62 -0.54
C VAL A 246 7.52 17.84 0.88
N VAL A 247 7.50 16.81 1.74
CA VAL A 247 7.97 16.92 3.13
C VAL A 247 9.46 17.28 3.24
N ALA A 248 10.29 16.78 2.32
CA ALA A 248 11.71 17.13 2.26
C ALA A 248 11.95 18.59 1.82
N GLU A 249 11.04 19.16 1.04
CA GLU A 249 11.08 20.56 0.62
C GLU A 249 10.53 21.52 1.69
N ILE A 250 9.87 21.03 2.75
CA ILE A 250 9.29 21.88 3.79
C ILE A 250 10.38 22.68 4.53
N PRO A 251 11.43 22.09 5.11
CA PRO A 251 12.44 22.87 5.84
C PRO A 251 13.15 23.95 5.03
N PRO A 252 13.69 23.68 3.82
CA PRO A 252 14.38 24.72 3.05
C PRO A 252 13.46 25.85 2.57
N PHE A 253 12.14 25.65 2.60
CA PHE A 253 11.16 26.64 2.13
C PHE A 253 10.43 27.37 3.25
N TYR A 254 9.98 26.66 4.29
CA TYR A 254 9.16 27.20 5.36
C TYR A 254 9.92 27.54 6.63
N GLY A 255 11.13 27.00 6.84
CA GLY A 255 11.98 27.31 7.99
C GLY A 255 12.73 26.10 8.53
N ALA A 256 13.91 26.33 9.09
CA ALA A 256 14.74 25.28 9.68
C ALA A 256 14.09 24.63 10.92
N GLU A 257 13.09 25.28 11.54
CA GLU A 257 12.35 24.70 12.68
C GLU A 257 11.60 23.41 12.31
N PHE A 258 11.36 23.16 11.02
CA PHE A 258 10.76 21.91 10.54
C PHE A 258 11.73 20.74 10.49
N GLU A 259 13.05 20.96 10.46
CA GLU A 259 14.06 19.88 10.31
C GLU A 259 13.90 18.75 11.34
N PRO A 260 13.68 19.02 12.65
CA PRO A 260 13.47 17.96 13.64
C PRO A 260 12.18 17.16 13.40
N LEU A 261 11.17 17.78 12.78
CA LEU A 261 9.86 17.19 12.52
C LEU A 261 9.86 16.39 11.21
N THR A 262 10.63 16.79 10.20
CA THR A 262 10.71 16.12 8.89
C THR A 262 10.96 14.63 9.00
N ARG A 263 11.89 14.20 9.86
CA ARG A 263 12.16 12.76 10.08
C ARG A 263 10.97 12.04 10.70
N LYS A 264 10.29 12.67 11.66
CA LYS A 264 9.10 12.11 12.32
C LYS A 264 7.88 12.07 11.41
N ILE A 265 7.75 13.04 10.51
CA ILE A 265 6.71 13.05 9.47
C ILE A 265 6.99 11.96 8.43
N HIS A 266 8.24 11.78 8.00
CA HIS A 266 8.60 10.64 7.15
C HIS A 266 8.31 9.31 7.87
N PHE A 267 8.65 9.20 9.16
CA PHE A 267 8.25 8.04 9.97
C PHE A 267 6.74 7.80 9.89
N ALA A 268 5.93 8.84 10.14
CA ALA A 268 4.48 8.73 10.12
C ALA A 268 3.97 8.27 8.75
N LEU A 269 4.48 8.85 7.66
CA LEU A 269 4.20 8.41 6.28
C LEU A 269 4.52 6.93 6.05
N ASP A 270 5.55 6.41 6.70
CA ASP A 270 6.00 5.02 6.58
C ASP A 270 5.22 4.04 7.44
N HIS A 271 4.37 4.53 8.34
CA HIS A 271 3.47 3.71 9.16
C HIS A 271 2.01 3.90 8.75
N MET A 272 1.75 4.82 7.82
CA MET A 272 0.45 5.11 7.23
C MET A 272 0.46 4.64 5.78
N TYR A 273 0.83 3.36 5.59
CA TYR A 273 0.99 2.70 4.29
C TYR A 273 -0.29 2.63 3.47
N ASP A 274 -1.41 2.68 4.18
CA ASP A 274 -2.73 2.78 3.63
C ASP A 274 -3.43 3.93 4.38
N LEU A 275 -3.63 5.07 3.71
CA LEU A 275 -4.45 6.15 4.28
C LEU A 275 -5.89 5.65 4.51
N ASP A 276 -6.29 4.58 3.80
CA ASP A 276 -7.62 3.99 3.89
C ASP A 276 -7.75 2.99 5.04
N ALA A 277 -6.71 2.25 5.44
CA ALA A 277 -6.84 1.25 6.51
C ALA A 277 -7.30 1.88 7.83
N PRO A 278 -6.72 3.00 8.30
CA PRO A 278 -7.29 3.75 9.42
C PRO A 278 -8.72 4.18 9.09
N ILE A 279 -8.99 4.88 7.98
CA ILE A 279 -10.35 5.41 7.70
C ILE A 279 -11.42 4.28 7.64
N ARG A 280 -11.07 3.09 7.13
CA ARG A 280 -11.94 1.90 7.00
C ARG A 280 -12.09 1.13 8.32
N GLU A 281 -11.01 0.89 9.05
CA GLU A 281 -11.00 0.21 10.36
C GLU A 281 -11.68 1.07 11.46
N LEU A 282 -11.81 2.38 11.24
CA LEU A 282 -12.36 3.34 12.21
C LEU A 282 -13.88 3.53 12.14
N ASN A 283 -14.56 2.86 11.21
CA ASN A 283 -16.02 2.86 11.04
C ASN A 283 -16.77 2.04 12.11
N GLU A 284 -16.23 1.97 13.34
CA GLU A 284 -16.87 1.34 14.51
C GLU A 284 -18.11 2.12 15.01
N ILE A 285 -18.34 3.33 14.47
CA ILE A 285 -19.50 4.19 14.74
C ILE A 285 -20.35 4.34 13.48
N SER A 286 -21.66 4.54 13.67
CA SER A 286 -22.60 4.68 12.54
C SER A 286 -22.10 5.75 11.58
N PRO A 287 -21.92 5.42 10.29
CA PRO A 287 -21.41 6.36 9.31
C PRO A 287 -22.44 7.46 9.02
N VAL A 288 -21.95 8.60 8.56
CA VAL A 288 -22.75 9.79 8.25
C VAL A 288 -22.30 10.37 6.90
N LEU A 289 -23.15 11.18 6.27
CA LEU A 289 -22.72 12.01 5.15
C LEU A 289 -21.81 13.11 5.70
N VAL A 290 -20.59 13.17 5.18
CA VAL A 290 -19.63 14.23 5.45
C VAL A 290 -19.49 15.11 4.22
N HIS A 291 -19.13 16.37 4.42
CA HIS A 291 -18.75 17.25 3.31
C HIS A 291 -17.42 16.81 2.70
N GLY A 292 -16.47 16.36 3.52
CA GLY A 292 -15.20 15.77 3.08
C GLY A 292 -14.14 16.77 2.61
N ASP A 293 -14.45 18.07 2.47
CA ASP A 293 -13.49 19.13 2.13
C ASP A 293 -13.84 20.46 2.82
N ILE A 294 -14.01 20.43 4.15
CA ILE A 294 -14.30 21.66 4.92
C ILE A 294 -13.01 22.42 5.22
N TRP A 295 -12.84 23.57 4.58
CA TRP A 295 -11.73 24.50 4.80
C TRP A 295 -12.17 25.94 4.49
N GLN A 296 -11.35 26.93 4.86
CA GLN A 296 -11.73 28.35 4.82
C GLN A 296 -12.18 28.86 3.45
N SER A 297 -11.65 28.32 2.35
CA SER A 297 -12.02 28.74 1.00
C SER A 297 -13.42 28.31 0.60
N ASN A 298 -13.94 27.26 1.24
CA ASN A 298 -15.30 26.73 1.04
C ASN A 298 -16.32 27.35 2.00
N LEU A 299 -15.92 28.36 2.79
CA LEU A 299 -16.77 29.04 3.77
C LEU A 299 -16.96 30.50 3.40
N MET A 300 -18.20 30.88 3.13
CA MET A 300 -18.58 32.24 2.78
C MET A 300 -19.09 32.99 4.00
N TRP A 301 -18.54 34.18 4.24
CA TRP A 301 -18.86 35.01 5.39
C TRP A 301 -19.45 36.35 4.99
N SER A 302 -20.21 36.93 5.92
CA SER A 302 -20.52 38.36 5.91
C SER A 302 -19.87 39.06 7.12
N TYR A 303 -19.32 40.24 6.87
CA TYR A 303 -18.59 41.03 7.85
C TYR A 303 -19.49 42.08 8.49
N GLY A 304 -19.55 42.10 9.82
CA GLY A 304 -20.44 42.94 10.61
C GLY A 304 -19.71 43.96 11.49
N GLY A 305 -18.57 44.50 11.04
CA GLY A 305 -17.70 45.35 11.85
C GLY A 305 -16.99 44.54 12.95
N ASP A 306 -17.04 45.00 14.21
CA ASP A 306 -16.41 44.35 15.38
C ASP A 306 -17.13 43.08 15.87
N ARG A 307 -18.22 42.66 15.23
CA ARG A 307 -18.97 41.45 15.58
C ARG A 307 -18.36 40.22 14.88
N PRO A 308 -18.46 39.00 15.47
CA PRO A 308 -18.08 37.77 14.79
C PRO A 308 -18.74 37.67 13.42
N ARG A 309 -17.98 37.20 12.42
CA ARG A 309 -18.49 36.98 11.07
C ARG A 309 -19.69 36.04 11.11
N GLN A 310 -20.64 36.28 10.22
CA GLN A 310 -21.82 35.43 10.08
C GLN A 310 -21.64 34.52 8.88
N LEU A 311 -21.73 33.21 9.11
CA LEU A 311 -21.64 32.18 8.08
C LEU A 311 -22.83 32.37 7.12
N LYS A 312 -22.52 32.61 5.85
CA LYS A 312 -23.51 32.76 4.79
C LYS A 312 -23.72 31.46 4.05
N SER A 313 -22.65 30.77 3.71
CA SER A 313 -22.77 29.52 2.96
C SER A 313 -21.53 28.63 3.06
N ILE A 314 -21.74 27.33 2.96
CA ILE A 314 -20.74 26.26 2.77
C ILE A 314 -20.84 25.80 1.32
N LEU A 315 -19.71 25.86 0.61
CA LEU A 315 -19.61 25.62 -0.83
C LEU A 315 -18.84 24.33 -1.12
N ASP A 316 -18.92 23.87 -2.37
CA ASP A 316 -18.05 22.85 -2.96
C ASP A 316 -18.24 21.43 -2.41
N TRP A 317 -19.39 20.85 -2.74
CA TRP A 317 -19.84 19.53 -2.26
C TRP A 317 -19.37 18.36 -3.11
N GLN A 318 -18.40 18.59 -4.01
CA GLN A 318 -17.79 17.58 -4.88
C GLN A 318 -17.08 16.43 -4.14
N SER A 319 -16.82 16.62 -2.85
CA SER A 319 -16.18 15.62 -1.98
C SER A 319 -17.11 14.99 -0.97
N ALA A 320 -18.42 15.22 -1.08
CA ALA A 320 -19.41 14.65 -0.17
C ALA A 320 -19.40 13.12 -0.27
N HIS A 321 -19.30 12.44 0.88
CA HIS A 321 -19.26 10.98 0.90
C HIS A 321 -19.69 10.43 2.25
N VAL A 322 -19.93 9.11 2.30
CA VAL A 322 -20.19 8.39 3.55
C VAL A 322 -18.88 8.24 4.33
N GLY A 323 -18.79 8.89 5.47
CA GLY A 323 -17.58 8.95 6.27
C GLY A 323 -17.83 8.93 7.78
N SER A 324 -16.77 9.17 8.54
CA SER A 324 -16.83 9.23 10.00
C SER A 324 -17.42 10.57 10.47
N PRO A 325 -18.27 10.60 11.52
CA PRO A 325 -18.77 11.86 12.08
C PRO A 325 -17.67 12.77 12.65
N ALA A 326 -16.45 12.23 12.86
CA ALA A 326 -15.28 13.01 13.27
C ALA A 326 -14.46 13.61 12.11
N GLU A 327 -14.73 13.24 10.86
CA GLU A 327 -13.88 13.63 9.71
C GLU A 327 -13.92 15.13 9.42
N ASP A 328 -15.12 15.67 9.19
CA ASP A 328 -15.32 17.09 8.91
C ASP A 328 -14.80 17.99 10.04
N ILE A 329 -14.92 17.56 11.30
CA ILE A 329 -14.41 18.33 12.43
C ILE A 329 -12.88 18.29 12.51
N VAL A 330 -12.21 17.23 12.05
CA VAL A 330 -10.74 17.23 11.92
C VAL A 330 -10.30 18.25 10.88
N PHE A 331 -10.86 18.19 9.66
CA PHE A 331 -10.56 19.15 8.60
C PHE A 331 -10.82 20.58 9.05
N LEU A 332 -12.00 20.84 9.63
CA LEU A 332 -12.38 22.15 10.13
C LEU A 332 -11.36 22.70 11.12
N LEU A 333 -11.05 21.97 12.19
CA LEU A 333 -10.15 22.46 13.24
C LEU A 333 -8.72 22.65 12.76
N VAL A 334 -8.24 21.83 11.82
CA VAL A 334 -6.91 21.99 11.23
C VAL A 334 -6.85 23.21 10.32
N CYS A 335 -7.88 23.42 9.49
CA CYS A 335 -7.88 24.45 8.47
C CYS A 335 -8.20 25.84 9.01
N VAL A 336 -9.14 25.99 9.97
CA VAL A 336 -9.66 27.33 10.35
C VAL A 336 -9.21 27.84 11.71
N LEU A 337 -8.65 27.02 12.59
CA LEU A 337 -8.14 27.48 13.90
C LEU A 337 -6.64 27.74 13.90
N SER A 338 -6.21 28.59 14.83
CA SER A 338 -4.80 28.70 15.20
C SER A 338 -4.33 27.41 15.89
N GLY A 339 -3.02 27.16 15.91
CA GLY A 339 -2.47 26.02 16.67
C GLY A 339 -2.81 26.09 18.15
N GLU A 340 -2.77 27.28 18.75
CA GLU A 340 -3.10 27.52 20.16
C GLU A 340 -4.57 27.22 20.46
N ASP A 341 -5.50 27.78 19.66
CA ASP A 341 -6.93 27.55 19.84
C ASP A 341 -7.30 26.08 19.61
N ARG A 342 -6.71 25.44 18.60
CA ARG A 342 -6.94 24.01 18.33
C ARG A 342 -6.52 23.16 19.52
N ARG A 343 -5.29 23.35 20.05
CA ARG A 343 -4.78 22.62 21.22
C ARG A 343 -5.65 22.84 22.46
N THR A 344 -6.17 24.05 22.65
CA THR A 344 -6.97 24.44 23.81
C THR A 344 -8.42 23.96 23.73
N HIS A 345 -9.04 24.06 22.55
CA HIS A 345 -10.50 23.97 22.43
C HIS A 345 -11.02 22.72 21.72
N TRP A 346 -10.19 21.88 21.08
CA TRP A 346 -10.66 20.74 20.26
C TRP A 346 -11.70 19.87 20.98
N ARG A 347 -11.44 19.47 22.23
CA ARG A 347 -12.35 18.60 23.01
C ARG A 347 -13.68 19.29 23.31
N SER A 348 -13.67 20.60 23.60
CA SER A 348 -14.88 21.38 23.86
C SER A 348 -15.71 21.61 22.60
N LEU A 349 -15.05 21.72 21.44
CA LEU A 349 -15.72 21.87 20.14
C LEU A 349 -16.32 20.54 19.68
N LEU A 350 -15.64 19.41 19.91
CA LEU A 350 -16.23 18.08 19.74
C LEU A 350 -17.46 17.89 20.63
N ARG A 351 -17.40 18.33 21.89
CA ARG A 351 -18.56 18.27 22.80
C ARG A 351 -19.71 19.07 22.24
N TYR A 352 -19.43 20.27 21.75
CA TYR A 352 -20.43 21.14 21.13
C TYR A 352 -21.04 20.52 19.86
N LEU A 353 -20.26 19.81 19.04
CA LEU A 353 -20.77 19.02 17.90
C LEU A 353 -21.75 17.95 18.38
N TYR A 354 -21.36 17.15 19.36
CA TYR A 354 -22.19 16.08 19.91
C TYR A 354 -23.51 16.61 20.51
N GLU A 355 -23.45 17.68 21.31
CA GLU A 355 -24.64 18.34 21.87
C GLU A 355 -25.52 18.97 20.78
N SER A 356 -24.94 19.41 19.66
CA SER A 356 -25.70 19.94 18.54
C SER A 356 -26.41 18.81 17.79
N LEU A 357 -25.77 17.67 17.59
CA LEU A 357 -26.40 16.46 17.05
C LEU A 357 -27.58 16.00 17.93
N GLU A 358 -27.40 15.95 19.25
CA GLU A 358 -28.48 15.59 20.18
C GLU A 358 -29.68 16.54 20.08
N ARG A 359 -29.44 17.84 19.85
CA ARG A 359 -30.52 18.83 19.66
C ARG A 359 -31.24 18.65 18.32
N GLU A 360 -30.51 18.45 17.23
CA GLU A 360 -31.09 18.33 15.89
C GLU A 360 -31.82 16.98 15.71
N MET A 361 -31.41 15.92 16.41
CA MET A 361 -32.04 14.59 16.33
C MET A 361 -33.23 14.36 17.28
N ALA A 362 -33.51 15.28 18.22
CA ALA A 362 -34.49 15.07 19.28
C ALA A 362 -35.91 14.75 18.74
N PRO A 363 -36.63 13.74 19.30
CA PRO A 363 -36.33 12.99 20.53
C PRO A 363 -35.40 11.78 20.36
N ALA A 364 -34.95 11.48 19.13
CA ALA A 364 -33.94 10.46 18.89
C ALA A 364 -32.56 10.93 19.36
N LYS A 365 -31.59 10.01 19.44
CA LYS A 365 -30.21 10.30 19.83
C LYS A 365 -29.23 9.79 18.77
N PRO A 366 -28.01 10.35 18.71
CA PRO A 366 -26.93 9.79 17.90
C PRO A 366 -26.72 8.31 18.21
N ALA A 367 -26.42 7.52 17.18
CA ALA A 367 -26.16 6.09 17.30
C ALA A 367 -24.77 5.76 17.90
N PHE A 368 -24.03 6.77 18.34
CA PHE A 368 -22.71 6.68 18.94
C PHE A 368 -22.63 7.60 20.16
N THR A 369 -21.71 7.32 21.07
CA THR A 369 -21.49 8.15 22.27
C THR A 369 -20.45 9.24 22.01
N PHE A 370 -20.38 10.23 22.92
CA PHE A 370 -19.35 11.24 22.86
C PHE A 370 -17.92 10.68 22.96
N GLU A 371 -17.72 9.61 23.74
CA GLU A 371 -16.41 8.98 23.85
C GLU A 371 -16.03 8.26 22.55
N ASP A 372 -16.99 7.69 21.83
CA ASP A 372 -16.75 7.13 20.50
C ASP A 372 -16.34 8.23 19.50
N LEU A 373 -16.97 9.40 19.57
CA LEU A 373 -16.60 10.56 18.76
C LEU A 373 -15.17 11.03 19.06
N ILE A 374 -14.77 11.07 20.34
CA ILE A 374 -13.39 11.41 20.75
C ILE A 374 -12.41 10.37 20.22
N ALA A 375 -12.73 9.08 20.36
CA ALA A 375 -11.88 8.01 19.87
C ALA A 375 -11.69 8.12 18.35
N SER A 376 -12.77 8.37 17.61
CA SER A 376 -12.73 8.58 16.17
C SER A 376 -11.88 9.78 15.78
N TYR A 377 -12.07 10.94 16.41
CA TYR A 377 -11.25 12.13 16.17
C TYR A 377 -9.76 11.88 16.44
N THR A 378 -9.44 11.26 17.58
CA THR A 378 -8.05 11.02 17.99
C THR A 378 -7.31 10.13 16.98
N ARG A 379 -8.04 9.19 16.36
CA ARG A 379 -7.49 8.26 15.37
C ARG A 379 -7.37 8.89 13.98
N LEU A 380 -8.34 9.71 13.57
CA LEU A 380 -8.32 10.40 12.28
C LEU A 380 -7.37 11.60 12.22
N PHE A 381 -7.16 12.30 13.33
CA PHE A 381 -6.33 13.50 13.39
C PHE A 381 -4.91 13.33 12.82
N PRO A 382 -4.10 12.32 13.20
CA PRO A 382 -2.75 12.18 12.64
C PRO A 382 -2.77 11.91 11.13
N VAL A 383 -3.83 11.27 10.61
CA VAL A 383 -4.00 10.95 9.19
C VAL A 383 -4.37 12.17 8.38
N LEU A 384 -5.53 12.75 8.69
CA LEU A 384 -6.07 13.88 7.93
C LEU A 384 -5.23 15.14 8.18
N GLY A 385 -4.67 15.31 9.38
CA GLY A 385 -3.74 16.40 9.67
C GLY A 385 -2.48 16.36 8.81
N LEU A 386 -1.94 15.16 8.54
CA LEU A 386 -0.80 14.97 7.63
C LEU A 386 -1.17 15.27 6.17
N VAL A 387 -2.35 14.81 5.72
CA VAL A 387 -2.87 15.14 4.39
C VAL A 387 -2.99 16.65 4.21
N VAL A 388 -3.57 17.35 5.19
CA VAL A 388 -3.69 18.82 5.15
C VAL A 388 -2.32 19.49 5.16
N LEU A 389 -1.38 19.04 6.00
CA LEU A 389 -0.01 19.57 6.05
C LEU A 389 0.67 19.54 4.67
N ILE A 390 0.58 18.41 3.96
CA ILE A 390 1.18 18.24 2.64
C ILE A 390 0.45 19.06 1.59
N ARG A 391 -0.90 19.00 1.56
CA ARG A 391 -1.74 19.76 0.62
C ARG A 391 -1.46 21.26 0.73
N PHE A 392 -1.44 21.78 1.95
CA PHE A 392 -1.22 23.20 2.20
C PHE A 392 0.20 23.61 1.82
N SER A 393 1.21 22.78 2.11
CA SER A 393 2.59 23.03 1.67
C SER A 393 2.71 23.15 0.14
N VAL A 394 1.91 22.40 -0.61
CA VAL A 394 1.86 22.51 -2.08
C VAL A 394 1.12 23.76 -2.54
N ILE A 395 -0.13 23.94 -2.08
CA ILE A 395 -1.01 25.01 -2.55
C ILE A 395 -0.34 26.38 -2.35
N PHE A 396 0.29 26.62 -1.20
CA PHE A 396 0.89 27.92 -0.90
C PHE A 396 2.12 28.21 -1.75
N LYS A 397 2.95 27.19 -2.00
CA LYS A 397 4.10 27.33 -2.89
C LYS A 397 3.66 27.74 -4.30
N CYS A 398 2.54 27.20 -4.78
CA CYS A 398 1.95 27.56 -6.06
C CYS A 398 1.33 28.97 -6.10
N SER A 399 0.87 29.50 -4.96
CA SER A 399 0.27 30.83 -4.87
C SER A 399 1.29 31.98 -4.78
N LEU A 400 2.54 31.73 -4.37
CA LEU A 400 3.53 32.81 -4.21
C LEU A 400 3.80 33.60 -5.50
N PRO A 401 3.98 33.01 -6.69
CA PRO A 401 4.34 33.74 -7.91
C PRO A 401 3.41 34.91 -8.28
N SER A 402 2.15 34.89 -7.85
CA SER A 402 1.17 35.96 -8.13
C SER A 402 1.17 37.10 -7.11
N MET A 403 1.92 37.01 -6.01
CA MET A 403 1.92 37.99 -4.91
C MET A 403 3.04 39.04 -5.04
N SER A 404 2.85 40.21 -4.42
CA SER A 404 3.91 41.23 -4.29
C SER A 404 5.05 40.74 -3.37
N PRO A 405 6.29 41.24 -3.51
CA PRO A 405 7.40 40.84 -2.64
C PRO A 405 7.12 41.04 -1.15
N GLU A 406 6.49 42.16 -0.78
CA GLU A 406 6.14 42.48 0.62
C GLU A 406 5.07 41.53 1.18
N ASP A 407 4.03 41.25 0.39
CA ASP A 407 2.95 40.33 0.80
C ASP A 407 3.49 38.91 0.95
N ARG A 408 4.40 38.46 0.07
CA ARG A 408 5.01 37.12 0.14
C ARG A 408 5.71 36.89 1.48
N VAL A 409 6.49 37.85 1.97
CA VAL A 409 7.23 37.68 3.23
C VAL A 409 6.26 37.49 4.40
N THR A 410 5.28 38.38 4.52
CA THR A 410 4.29 38.33 5.60
C THR A 410 3.43 37.07 5.52
N TYR A 411 3.03 36.69 4.30
CA TYR A 411 2.25 35.49 4.03
C TYR A 411 3.03 34.22 4.42
N THR A 412 4.27 34.08 3.94
CA THR A 412 5.15 32.95 4.25
C THR A 412 5.38 32.83 5.75
N GLU A 413 5.62 33.92 6.47
CA GLU A 413 5.82 33.87 7.93
C GLU A 413 4.57 33.33 8.67
N ARG A 414 3.38 33.85 8.36
CA ARG A 414 2.14 33.43 9.02
C ARG A 414 1.82 31.98 8.71
N ILE A 415 2.00 31.55 7.46
CA ILE A 415 1.66 30.20 7.06
C ILE A 415 2.68 29.17 7.55
N SER A 416 3.98 29.51 7.57
CA SER A 416 5.02 28.69 8.20
C SER A 416 4.69 28.41 9.65
N ARG A 417 4.26 29.42 10.42
CA ARG A 417 3.87 29.25 11.82
C ARG A 417 2.68 28.28 11.97
N LYS A 418 1.66 28.41 11.11
CA LYS A 418 0.48 27.54 11.12
C LYS A 418 0.84 26.08 10.77
N LEU A 419 1.65 25.89 9.72
CA LEU A 419 2.14 24.58 9.30
C LEU A 419 3.07 23.96 10.35
N LEU A 420 3.89 24.75 11.04
CA LEU A 420 4.77 24.26 12.10
C LEU A 420 3.95 23.71 13.26
N CYS A 421 2.97 24.46 13.76
CA CYS A 421 2.07 23.98 14.80
C CYS A 421 1.30 22.72 14.38
N LEU A 422 0.87 22.64 13.11
CA LEU A 422 0.20 21.45 12.59
C LEU A 422 1.16 20.24 12.52
N ALA A 423 2.38 20.44 12.04
CA ALA A 423 3.41 19.40 11.99
C ALA A 423 3.72 18.85 13.38
N GLU A 424 3.88 19.73 14.38
CA GLU A 424 4.05 19.35 15.78
C GLU A 424 2.86 18.54 16.30
N ASP A 425 1.63 18.98 16.03
CA ASP A 425 0.42 18.32 16.50
C ASP A 425 0.27 16.93 15.88
N VAL A 426 0.49 16.80 14.58
CA VAL A 426 0.46 15.52 13.84
C VAL A 426 1.48 14.57 14.43
N VAL A 427 2.73 15.02 14.60
CA VAL A 427 3.81 14.21 15.19
C VAL A 427 3.46 13.77 16.61
N SER A 428 3.05 14.69 17.48
CA SER A 428 2.68 14.38 18.87
C SER A 428 1.50 13.41 18.94
N SER A 429 0.49 13.59 18.09
CA SER A 429 -0.69 12.72 18.04
C SER A 429 -0.33 11.32 17.53
N PHE A 430 0.50 11.25 16.48
CA PHE A 430 1.00 10.01 15.93
C PHE A 430 1.88 9.25 16.95
N GLU A 431 2.82 9.91 17.64
CA GLU A 431 3.63 9.29 18.70
C GLU A 431 2.75 8.73 19.85
N LYS A 432 1.70 9.45 20.25
CA LYS A 432 0.73 8.97 21.24
C LYS A 432 -0.01 7.72 20.74
N SER A 433 -0.39 7.68 19.45
CA SER A 433 -1.04 6.50 18.86
C SER A 433 -0.14 5.26 18.90
N LEU A 434 1.18 5.41 18.72
CA LEU A 434 2.14 4.28 18.83
C LEU A 434 2.23 3.69 20.24
N SER A 435 2.05 4.52 21.27
CA SER A 435 2.21 4.14 22.68
C SER A 435 0.99 3.48 23.32
N SER A 436 -0.19 3.57 22.70
CA SER A 436 -1.44 3.04 23.25
C SER A 436 -1.83 1.74 22.53
N PRO A 437 -1.97 0.60 23.23
CA PRO A 437 -2.40 -0.67 22.62
C PRO A 437 -3.75 -0.60 21.90
N LYS A 438 -4.61 0.37 22.28
CA LYS A 438 -5.92 0.63 21.67
C LYS A 438 -5.89 1.62 20.49
N LEU A 439 -4.80 2.37 20.33
CA LEU A 439 -4.60 3.35 19.25
C LEU A 439 -3.47 2.95 18.29
N ARG A 440 -2.89 1.77 18.49
CA ARG A 440 -1.76 1.29 17.70
C ARG A 440 -2.23 1.13 16.26
N ILE A 441 -1.82 2.05 15.38
CA ILE A 441 -1.87 1.83 13.95
C ILE A 441 -1.09 0.55 13.71
N SER A 442 -1.82 -0.49 13.33
CA SER A 442 -1.34 -1.84 13.14
C SER A 442 -0.12 -1.79 12.21
N ARG A 443 1.06 -2.24 12.68
CA ARG A 443 2.06 -2.81 11.76
C ARG A 443 1.41 -4.06 11.20
N THR A 444 0.70 -3.90 10.10
CA THR A 444 0.17 -4.97 9.25
C THR A 444 -0.15 -6.26 10.00
N LYS A 445 -1.05 -6.18 10.98
CA LYS A 445 -2.05 -7.25 11.07
C LYS A 445 -2.90 -7.07 9.82
N PHE A 446 -2.80 -8.04 8.90
CA PHE A 446 -3.87 -8.28 7.95
C PHE A 446 -5.19 -8.24 8.75
N PRO A 447 -6.19 -7.49 8.27
CA PRO A 447 -7.42 -7.30 9.02
C PRO A 447 -7.93 -8.65 9.46
N SER A 448 -8.28 -8.76 10.74
CA SER A 448 -8.86 -10.01 11.22
C SER A 448 -10.20 -10.18 10.50
N HIS A 449 -10.62 -11.42 10.29
CA HIS A 449 -11.93 -11.73 9.69
C HIS A 449 -13.12 -11.04 10.40
N ALA A 450 -12.93 -10.54 11.63
CA ALA A 450 -13.97 -9.82 12.34
C ALA A 450 -14.17 -8.37 11.83
N ASP A 451 -13.25 -7.83 11.01
CA ASP A 451 -13.13 -6.39 10.77
C ASP A 451 -13.42 -5.94 9.32
N LEU A 452 -13.59 -6.87 8.36
CA LEU A 452 -13.87 -6.53 6.96
C LEU A 452 -15.37 -6.63 6.63
N PRO A 453 -15.97 -5.61 5.98
CA PRO A 453 -17.33 -5.71 5.46
C PRO A 453 -17.49 -6.87 4.46
N PRO A 454 -18.65 -7.56 4.42
CA PRO A 454 -18.88 -8.70 3.53
C PRO A 454 -18.61 -8.42 2.04
N HIS A 455 -18.86 -7.19 1.58
CA HIS A 455 -18.61 -6.79 0.18
C HIS A 455 -17.11 -6.71 -0.15
N ILE A 456 -16.26 -6.28 0.79
CA ILE A 456 -14.80 -6.25 0.61
C ILE A 456 -14.24 -7.67 0.63
N MET A 457 -14.73 -8.52 1.53
CA MET A 457 -14.34 -9.94 1.54
C MET A 457 -14.71 -10.63 0.22
N LYS A 458 -15.88 -10.29 -0.34
CA LYS A 458 -16.30 -10.81 -1.64
C LYS A 458 -15.39 -10.31 -2.76
N GLN A 459 -15.15 -9.01 -2.85
CA GLN A 459 -14.25 -8.43 -3.86
C GLN A 459 -12.85 -9.05 -3.81
N GLN A 460 -12.28 -9.19 -2.61
CA GLN A 460 -10.96 -9.82 -2.46
C GLN A 460 -10.97 -11.29 -2.89
N ALA A 461 -12.03 -12.03 -2.58
CA ALA A 461 -12.17 -13.40 -3.03
C ALA A 461 -12.29 -13.47 -4.56
N ASP A 462 -13.08 -12.59 -5.18
CA ASP A 462 -13.26 -12.51 -6.64
C ASP A 462 -11.92 -12.21 -7.34
N GLU A 463 -11.15 -11.23 -6.85
CA GLU A 463 -9.78 -10.93 -7.35
C GLU A 463 -8.82 -12.12 -7.20
N LEU A 464 -8.90 -12.86 -6.08
CA LEU A 464 -8.06 -14.04 -5.86
C LEU A 464 -8.43 -15.20 -6.78
N PHE A 465 -9.72 -15.38 -7.09
CA PHE A 465 -10.19 -16.38 -8.03
C PHE A 465 -9.80 -16.06 -9.47
N GLU A 466 -9.82 -14.78 -9.85
CA GLU A 466 -9.29 -14.34 -11.14
C GLU A 466 -7.79 -14.67 -11.28
N LEU A 467 -7.01 -14.51 -10.21
CA LEU A 467 -5.58 -14.82 -10.23
C LEU A 467 -5.28 -16.33 -10.16
N SER A 468 -6.08 -17.10 -9.45
CA SER A 468 -5.84 -18.52 -9.24
C SER A 468 -6.51 -19.41 -10.30
N HIS A 469 -7.30 -18.82 -11.21
CA HIS A 469 -8.17 -19.55 -12.14
C HIS A 469 -8.99 -20.63 -11.42
N SER A 470 -9.57 -20.29 -10.27
CA SER A 470 -10.35 -21.22 -9.44
C SER A 470 -11.70 -20.62 -9.04
N SER A 471 -12.53 -21.42 -8.38
CA SER A 471 -13.83 -21.02 -7.87
C SER A 471 -14.11 -21.64 -6.51
N TRP A 472 -15.14 -21.14 -5.84
CA TRP A 472 -15.63 -21.75 -4.60
C TRP A 472 -15.99 -23.23 -4.76
N SER A 473 -16.62 -23.60 -5.88
CA SER A 473 -17.05 -24.99 -6.13
C SER A 473 -15.84 -25.92 -6.27
N GLU A 474 -14.84 -25.52 -7.04
CA GLU A 474 -13.65 -26.35 -7.25
C GLU A 474 -12.87 -26.56 -5.96
N ILE A 475 -12.66 -25.48 -5.18
CA ILE A 475 -11.99 -25.57 -3.88
C ILE A 475 -12.81 -26.42 -2.89
N GLU A 476 -14.15 -26.31 -2.89
CA GLU A 476 -15.03 -27.13 -2.07
C GLU A 476 -14.97 -28.61 -2.46
N ASP A 477 -15.06 -28.92 -3.76
CA ASP A 477 -15.00 -30.28 -4.29
C ASP A 477 -13.66 -30.95 -3.97
N GLU A 478 -12.55 -30.23 -4.14
CA GLU A 478 -11.23 -30.72 -3.77
C GLU A 478 -11.10 -30.98 -2.26
N LEU A 479 -11.60 -30.07 -1.43
CA LEU A 479 -11.52 -30.22 0.03
C LEU A 479 -12.45 -31.29 0.58
N THR A 480 -13.65 -31.44 0.01
CA THR A 480 -14.58 -32.50 0.40
C THR A 480 -14.06 -33.88 0.03
N ASP A 481 -13.42 -34.02 -1.15
CA ASP A 481 -12.72 -35.26 -1.49
C ASP A 481 -11.51 -35.50 -0.59
N ALA A 482 -10.66 -34.49 -0.37
CA ALA A 482 -9.45 -34.62 0.44
C ALA A 482 -9.76 -34.95 1.91
N LEU A 483 -10.75 -34.27 2.49
CA LEU A 483 -11.14 -34.44 3.90
C LEU A 483 -12.15 -35.57 4.11
N LYS A 484 -12.60 -36.24 3.04
CA LYS A 484 -13.60 -37.31 3.05
C LYS A 484 -14.82 -36.90 3.88
N THR A 485 -15.50 -35.85 3.45
CA THR A 485 -16.71 -35.34 4.09
C THR A 485 -17.76 -34.95 3.05
N SER A 486 -19.03 -35.04 3.43
CA SER A 486 -20.15 -34.49 2.65
C SER A 486 -20.53 -33.07 3.08
N ALA A 487 -19.75 -32.45 3.98
CA ALA A 487 -19.97 -31.09 4.44
C ALA A 487 -19.72 -30.08 3.32
N GLN A 488 -20.48 -28.98 3.30
CA GLN A 488 -20.36 -27.92 2.29
C GLN A 488 -19.97 -26.60 2.93
N PHE A 489 -19.42 -25.68 2.14
CA PHE A 489 -19.09 -24.35 2.63
C PHE A 489 -20.34 -23.57 3.01
N GLY A 490 -20.24 -22.86 4.12
CA GLY A 490 -21.32 -22.04 4.65
C GLY A 490 -21.39 -20.65 4.02
N PRO A 491 -22.40 -19.87 4.42
CA PRO A 491 -22.57 -18.49 3.96
C PRO A 491 -21.51 -17.53 4.52
N ARG A 492 -20.77 -17.90 5.57
CA ARG A 492 -19.67 -17.09 6.14
C ARG A 492 -18.30 -17.56 5.70
N ARG A 493 -18.22 -18.33 4.62
CA ARG A 493 -16.94 -18.71 4.01
C ARG A 493 -16.17 -17.46 3.57
N SER A 494 -14.85 -17.53 3.60
CA SER A 494 -14.01 -16.42 3.16
C SER A 494 -12.64 -16.87 2.68
N LEU A 495 -12.07 -16.07 1.80
CA LEU A 495 -10.74 -16.26 1.25
C LEU A 495 -10.03 -14.91 1.32
N LEU A 496 -8.96 -14.85 2.12
CA LEU A 496 -8.24 -13.59 2.38
C LEU A 496 -6.77 -13.77 2.05
N ARG A 497 -6.18 -12.87 1.28
CA ARG A 497 -4.74 -12.88 1.02
C ARG A 497 -3.95 -12.72 2.34
N ILE A 498 -2.90 -13.51 2.52
CA ILE A 498 -1.97 -13.45 3.65
C ILE A 498 -0.52 -13.42 3.16
N GLY A 499 0.37 -12.79 3.94
CA GLY A 499 1.80 -12.67 3.61
C GLY A 499 2.16 -11.35 2.92
N GLU A 500 3.43 -10.95 2.99
CA GLU A 500 3.90 -9.66 2.50
C GLU A 500 4.03 -9.58 0.97
N ASN A 501 3.84 -8.38 0.39
CA ASN A 501 4.21 -8.03 -0.99
C ASN A 501 3.61 -8.86 -2.14
N ASN A 502 2.29 -9.07 -2.18
CA ASN A 502 1.55 -9.68 -3.30
C ASN A 502 2.01 -11.07 -3.78
N GLY A 503 2.98 -11.71 -3.09
CA GLY A 503 3.57 -12.99 -3.47
C GLY A 503 4.70 -12.86 -4.50
N PHE A 504 5.83 -13.57 -4.31
CA PHE A 504 6.96 -13.56 -5.25
C PHE A 504 6.75 -14.54 -6.43
N MET A 505 6.65 -15.84 -6.11
CA MET A 505 6.32 -16.92 -7.07
C MET A 505 5.01 -17.63 -6.72
N SER A 506 4.34 -17.21 -5.64
CA SER A 506 3.06 -17.74 -5.20
C SER A 506 2.32 -16.74 -4.34
N VAL A 507 1.00 -16.82 -4.32
CA VAL A 507 0.11 -16.10 -3.40
C VAL A 507 -0.37 -17.06 -2.32
N CYS A 508 -0.30 -16.65 -1.06
CA CYS A 508 -0.89 -17.38 0.06
C CYS A 508 -2.20 -16.71 0.48
N CYS A 509 -3.21 -17.53 0.76
CA CYS A 509 -4.53 -17.08 1.23
C CYS A 509 -4.96 -17.89 2.46
N LEU A 510 -5.70 -17.25 3.36
CA LEU A 510 -6.39 -17.88 4.47
C LEU A 510 -7.83 -18.18 4.08
N LEU A 511 -8.11 -19.45 3.83
CA LEU A 511 -9.43 -19.98 3.54
C LEU A 511 -10.15 -20.35 4.85
N ARG A 512 -11.38 -19.87 5.01
CA ARG A 512 -12.32 -20.31 6.06
C ARG A 512 -13.53 -20.95 5.39
N PRO A 513 -13.69 -22.28 5.49
CA PRO A 513 -14.81 -22.99 4.86
C PRO A 513 -16.21 -22.69 5.41
N ASP A 514 -16.33 -22.32 6.71
CA ASP A 514 -17.63 -22.24 7.43
C ASP A 514 -18.49 -23.51 7.25
N TRP A 515 -17.92 -24.70 7.47
CA TRP A 515 -18.57 -25.99 7.21
C TRP A 515 -20.03 -26.11 7.73
N THR A 516 -20.92 -26.47 6.82
CA THR A 516 -22.35 -26.76 7.02
C THR A 516 -22.68 -28.18 6.58
N GLY A 517 -23.82 -28.73 7.04
CA GLY A 517 -24.25 -30.09 6.67
C GLY A 517 -23.43 -31.23 7.28
N CYS A 518 -22.50 -30.95 8.20
CA CYS A 518 -21.70 -31.94 8.93
C CYS A 518 -22.37 -32.39 10.23
N SER A 519 -22.13 -33.65 10.63
CA SER A 519 -22.44 -34.13 11.98
C SER A 519 -21.57 -33.43 13.04
N GLN A 520 -21.98 -33.50 14.31
CA GLN A 520 -21.20 -32.91 15.41
C GLN A 520 -19.79 -33.52 15.52
N GLU A 521 -19.64 -34.81 15.24
CA GLU A 521 -18.36 -35.51 15.21
C GLU A 521 -17.48 -35.01 14.06
N GLU A 522 -18.02 -34.88 12.86
CA GLU A 522 -17.29 -34.32 11.71
C GLU A 522 -16.89 -32.86 11.94
N ARG A 523 -17.76 -32.05 12.54
CA ARG A 523 -17.45 -30.65 12.85
C ARG A 523 -16.25 -30.51 13.79
N THR A 524 -15.96 -31.51 14.62
CA THR A 524 -14.76 -31.50 15.48
C THR A 524 -13.47 -31.90 14.77
N ARG A 525 -13.55 -32.65 13.65
CA ARG A 525 -12.36 -33.06 12.87
C ARG A 525 -12.04 -32.10 11.73
N LEU A 526 -13.04 -31.39 11.17
CA LEU A 526 -12.84 -30.54 10.00
C LEU A 526 -12.08 -29.25 10.35
N PRO A 527 -11.10 -28.83 9.52
CA PRO A 527 -10.32 -27.64 9.76
C PRO A 527 -11.19 -26.38 9.62
N THR A 528 -11.02 -25.45 10.56
CA THR A 528 -11.71 -24.14 10.54
C THR A 528 -10.95 -23.08 9.74
N LYS A 529 -9.66 -23.34 9.47
CA LYS A 529 -8.75 -22.48 8.71
C LYS A 529 -7.83 -23.37 7.87
N ILE A 530 -7.64 -23.00 6.61
CA ILE A 530 -6.76 -23.68 5.66
C ILE A 530 -5.91 -22.60 4.98
N VAL A 531 -4.64 -22.88 4.74
CA VAL A 531 -3.79 -22.03 3.90
C VAL A 531 -3.92 -22.50 2.46
N TYR A 532 -4.42 -21.65 1.58
CA TYR A 532 -4.50 -21.89 0.14
C TYR A 532 -3.38 -21.12 -0.56
N LYS A 533 -2.36 -21.83 -1.06
CA LYS A 533 -1.19 -21.27 -1.75
C LYS A 533 -1.28 -21.62 -3.23
N PHE A 534 -1.24 -20.65 -4.14
CA PHE A 534 -1.26 -20.90 -5.58
C PHE A 534 -0.14 -20.17 -6.31
N SER A 535 0.29 -20.72 -7.44
CA SER A 535 1.40 -20.20 -8.25
C SER A 535 1.06 -18.86 -8.88
N TYR A 536 2.00 -17.90 -8.84
CA TYR A 536 1.78 -16.55 -9.36
C TYR A 536 3.10 -15.85 -9.68
N SER A 537 3.24 -15.27 -10.88
CA SER A 537 4.49 -14.63 -11.33
C SER A 537 4.61 -13.14 -11.04
N GLY A 538 3.55 -12.46 -10.60
CA GLY A 538 3.51 -11.00 -10.59
C GLY A 538 4.59 -10.34 -9.72
N GLY A 539 4.97 -10.94 -8.59
CA GLY A 539 6.08 -10.44 -7.78
C GLY A 539 7.46 -10.64 -8.44
N LEU A 540 7.69 -11.80 -9.03
CA LEU A 540 8.90 -12.10 -9.81
C LEU A 540 9.07 -11.11 -10.98
N GLU A 541 7.99 -10.88 -11.73
CA GLU A 541 7.97 -9.92 -12.83
C GLU A 541 8.18 -8.48 -12.36
N ALA A 542 7.56 -8.10 -11.24
CA ALA A 542 7.74 -6.77 -10.65
C ALA A 542 9.20 -6.55 -10.23
N VAL A 543 9.87 -7.54 -9.65
CA VAL A 543 11.29 -7.46 -9.31
C VAL A 543 12.15 -7.32 -10.57
N ALA A 544 11.93 -8.16 -11.58
CA ALA A 544 12.67 -8.09 -12.85
C ALA A 544 12.53 -6.72 -13.53
N ARG A 545 11.31 -6.20 -13.62
CA ARG A 545 11.00 -4.92 -14.27
C ARG A 545 11.53 -3.73 -13.47
N ASN A 546 11.24 -3.67 -12.17
CA ASN A 546 11.45 -2.47 -11.36
C ASN A 546 12.86 -2.37 -10.77
N LEU A 547 13.49 -3.50 -10.44
CA LEU A 547 14.82 -3.50 -9.82
C LEU A 547 15.93 -3.78 -10.83
N LEU A 548 15.65 -4.57 -11.86
CA LEU A 548 16.68 -5.15 -12.73
C LEU A 548 16.56 -4.67 -14.18
N SER A 549 15.52 -3.89 -14.49
CA SER A 549 15.24 -3.31 -15.81
C SER A 549 15.30 -4.36 -16.93
N CYS A 550 14.85 -5.59 -16.64
CA CYS A 550 14.81 -6.68 -17.59
C CYS A 550 13.38 -7.22 -17.73
N ASN A 551 13.06 -7.72 -18.93
CA ASN A 551 11.86 -8.48 -19.17
C ASN A 551 12.22 -9.97 -19.15
N LEU A 552 11.44 -10.74 -18.41
CA LEU A 552 11.61 -12.18 -18.34
C LEU A 552 10.89 -12.84 -19.51
N ASN A 553 11.45 -13.95 -19.98
CA ASN A 553 10.79 -14.78 -20.99
C ASN A 553 9.67 -15.58 -20.30
N GLU A 554 8.46 -15.54 -20.87
CA GLU A 554 7.27 -16.21 -20.32
C GLU A 554 7.46 -17.72 -20.15
N ASP A 555 8.10 -18.41 -21.10
CA ASP A 555 8.41 -19.84 -21.01
C ASP A 555 9.31 -20.16 -19.81
N VAL A 556 10.25 -19.25 -19.51
CA VAL A 556 11.19 -19.39 -18.40
C VAL A 556 10.49 -19.15 -17.06
N ILE A 557 9.57 -18.18 -16.99
CA ILE A 557 8.73 -17.95 -15.82
C ILE A 557 7.84 -19.17 -15.57
N TYR A 558 7.18 -19.66 -16.61
CA TYR A 558 6.28 -20.80 -16.51
C TYR A 558 7.02 -22.06 -16.06
N ASP A 559 8.18 -22.37 -16.64
CA ASP A 559 8.99 -23.53 -16.21
C ASP A 559 9.47 -23.39 -14.75
N ALA A 560 9.79 -22.17 -14.30
CA ALA A 560 10.13 -21.92 -12.90
C ALA A 560 8.96 -22.12 -11.94
N LEU A 561 7.77 -21.61 -12.28
CA LEU A 561 6.54 -21.82 -11.50
C LEU A 561 6.17 -23.30 -11.44
N ARG A 562 6.15 -23.98 -12.59
CA ARG A 562 5.86 -25.42 -12.70
C ARG A 562 6.76 -26.25 -11.81
N LYS A 563 8.08 -26.10 -11.94
CA LYS A 563 9.06 -26.84 -11.12
C LYS A 563 8.92 -26.55 -9.63
N SER A 564 8.72 -25.28 -9.27
CA SER A 564 8.61 -24.86 -7.86
C SER A 564 7.36 -25.42 -7.19
N ASN A 565 6.21 -25.30 -7.84
CA ASN A 565 4.94 -25.87 -7.36
C ASN A 565 5.02 -27.40 -7.28
N ASN A 566 5.58 -28.03 -8.32
CA ASN A 566 5.64 -29.48 -8.41
C ASN A 566 6.61 -30.10 -7.41
N ALA A 567 7.76 -29.48 -7.17
CA ALA A 567 8.69 -29.89 -6.13
C ALA A 567 8.07 -29.77 -4.73
N GLU A 568 7.37 -28.67 -4.44
CA GLU A 568 6.72 -28.45 -3.14
C GLU A 568 5.58 -29.46 -2.89
N GLY A 569 4.69 -29.64 -3.88
CA GLY A 569 3.60 -30.61 -3.77
C GLY A 569 4.09 -32.05 -3.65
N LEU A 570 5.12 -32.42 -4.40
CA LEU A 570 5.77 -33.71 -4.28
C LEU A 570 6.37 -33.89 -2.88
N PHE A 571 7.05 -32.89 -2.32
CA PHE A 571 7.56 -32.95 -0.94
C PHE A 571 6.44 -33.26 0.06
N TYR A 572 5.33 -32.52 0.00
CA TYR A 572 4.19 -32.74 0.88
C TYR A 572 3.53 -34.10 0.68
N SER A 573 3.51 -34.63 -0.56
CA SER A 573 2.95 -35.96 -0.86
C SER A 573 3.71 -37.12 -0.18
N LEU A 574 4.98 -36.90 0.20
CA LEU A 574 5.80 -37.90 0.89
C LEU A 574 5.50 -37.98 2.40
N LEU A 575 4.69 -37.07 2.93
CA LEU A 575 4.49 -36.92 4.37
C LEU A 575 3.17 -37.53 4.85
N THR A 576 3.26 -38.27 5.95
CA THR A 576 2.12 -38.55 6.85
C THR A 576 1.99 -37.44 7.90
N PRO A 577 0.83 -37.26 8.56
CA PRO A 577 0.69 -36.29 9.66
C PRO A 577 1.74 -36.45 10.75
N SER A 578 2.05 -37.70 11.15
CA SER A 578 3.09 -37.97 12.15
C SER A 578 4.49 -37.58 11.70
N THR A 579 4.79 -37.71 10.40
CA THR A 579 6.08 -37.28 9.85
C THR A 579 6.14 -35.77 9.65
N ALA A 580 5.03 -35.12 9.33
CA ALA A 580 4.93 -33.67 9.23
C ALA A 580 5.21 -33.02 10.60
N ASP A 581 4.56 -33.51 11.66
CA ASP A 581 4.85 -33.11 13.04
C ASP A 581 6.31 -33.35 13.43
N TRP A 582 6.87 -34.50 13.05
CA TRP A 582 8.26 -34.85 13.35
C TRP A 582 9.27 -33.93 12.64
N LEU A 583 8.96 -33.45 11.43
CA LEU A 583 9.79 -32.50 10.70
C LEU A 583 9.54 -31.04 11.09
N HIS A 584 8.46 -30.75 11.82
CA HIS A 584 7.92 -29.40 12.00
C HIS A 584 7.57 -28.76 10.65
N VAL A 585 6.68 -29.37 9.88
CA VAL A 585 6.13 -28.80 8.65
C VAL A 585 4.60 -28.84 8.69
N PRO A 586 3.89 -27.98 7.95
CA PRO A 586 2.43 -28.01 7.92
C PRO A 586 1.92 -29.35 7.37
N GLY A 587 0.90 -29.89 8.02
CA GLY A 587 0.10 -30.99 7.51
C GLY A 587 -0.50 -30.64 6.13
N PRO A 588 -0.27 -31.47 5.10
CA PRO A 588 -0.85 -31.25 3.79
C PRO A 588 -2.34 -31.63 3.76
N VAL A 589 -3.14 -30.86 3.02
CA VAL A 589 -4.56 -31.14 2.81
C VAL A 589 -4.78 -31.65 1.39
N CYS A 590 -4.46 -30.85 0.37
CA CYS A 590 -4.49 -31.25 -1.03
C CYS A 590 -3.46 -30.46 -1.85
N TYR A 591 -3.21 -30.92 -3.06
CA TYR A 591 -2.20 -30.36 -3.95
C TYR A 591 -2.58 -30.63 -5.42
N LYS A 592 -2.30 -29.66 -6.30
CA LYS A 592 -2.52 -29.71 -7.74
C LYS A 592 -1.22 -29.39 -8.50
N GLU A 593 -0.81 -30.33 -9.35
CA GLU A 593 0.32 -30.19 -10.28
C GLU A 593 0.02 -29.23 -11.43
N ILE A 594 1.07 -28.56 -11.92
CA ILE A 594 1.05 -27.85 -13.20
C ILE A 594 1.49 -28.84 -14.28
N ASN A 595 0.55 -29.22 -15.16
CA ASN A 595 0.76 -30.24 -16.19
C ASN A 595 0.86 -29.66 -17.60
N ASP A 596 0.01 -28.69 -17.94
CA ASP A 596 -0.08 -28.08 -19.28
C ASP A 596 0.02 -26.54 -19.23
N ASP A 597 0.36 -25.92 -20.37
CA ASP A 597 0.44 -24.46 -20.51
C ASP A 597 -0.92 -23.81 -20.17
N GLY A 598 -0.93 -22.95 -19.15
CA GLY A 598 -2.14 -22.25 -18.67
C GLY A 598 -2.77 -22.80 -17.39
N ASP A 599 -2.30 -23.95 -16.88
CA ASP A 599 -2.71 -24.44 -15.56
C ASP A 599 -2.07 -23.62 -14.43
N VAL A 600 -2.88 -23.31 -13.41
CA VAL A 600 -2.39 -22.79 -12.13
C VAL A 600 -2.34 -23.93 -11.11
N GLY A 601 -1.14 -24.21 -10.62
CA GLY A 601 -0.91 -25.17 -9.53
C GLY A 601 -1.12 -24.53 -8.17
N HIS A 602 -1.61 -25.32 -7.22
CA HIS A 602 -1.88 -24.88 -5.86
C HIS A 602 -1.68 -25.98 -4.83
N ILE A 603 -1.46 -25.56 -3.59
CA ILE A 603 -1.25 -26.40 -2.42
C ILE A 603 -2.15 -25.87 -1.30
N MET A 604 -2.91 -26.76 -0.67
CA MET A 604 -3.68 -26.45 0.54
C MET A 604 -3.02 -27.12 1.74
N LEU A 605 -2.72 -26.31 2.76
CA LEU A 605 -2.02 -26.72 3.97
C LEU A 605 -2.85 -26.43 5.21
N GLU A 606 -2.58 -27.14 6.29
CA GLU A 606 -3.10 -26.75 7.59
C GLU A 606 -2.63 -25.34 7.97
N HIS A 607 -3.46 -24.62 8.71
CA HIS A 607 -3.09 -23.33 9.24
C HIS A 607 -2.34 -23.47 10.56
N ILE A 608 -1.08 -23.02 10.59
CA ILE A 608 -0.25 -22.98 11.81
C ILE A 608 -0.25 -21.56 12.39
N GLU A 609 -0.51 -21.46 13.69
CA GLU A 609 -0.35 -20.21 14.44
C GLU A 609 1.10 -20.00 14.87
N GLY A 610 1.71 -18.92 14.38
CA GLY A 610 3.06 -18.52 14.76
C GLY A 610 3.49 -17.20 14.11
N THR A 611 4.76 -16.85 14.28
CA THR A 611 5.34 -15.61 13.78
C THR A 611 6.66 -15.91 13.09
N SER A 612 6.86 -15.37 11.89
CA SER A 612 8.15 -15.33 11.18
C SER A 612 8.86 -14.00 11.45
N PHE A 613 10.12 -13.91 11.05
CA PHE A 613 10.99 -12.78 11.33
C PHE A 613 11.67 -12.26 10.07
N ASP A 614 12.19 -11.04 10.12
CA ASP A 614 12.79 -10.36 8.98
C ASP A 614 14.26 -10.76 8.76
N CYS A 615 14.81 -10.42 7.59
CA CYS A 615 16.20 -10.70 7.24
C CYS A 615 17.25 -10.08 8.19
N HIS A 616 16.87 -9.05 8.94
CA HIS A 616 17.71 -8.38 9.95
C HIS A 616 17.66 -9.03 11.33
N ASP A 617 16.73 -9.96 11.57
CA ASP A 617 16.66 -10.74 12.81
C ASP A 617 17.68 -11.88 12.83
N HIS A 618 18.01 -12.32 14.05
CA HIS A 618 18.97 -13.38 14.30
C HIS A 618 18.38 -14.48 15.17
N CYS A 619 18.86 -15.70 15.00
CA CYS A 619 18.59 -16.83 15.88
C CYS A 619 19.72 -17.00 16.88
N SER A 620 19.36 -17.34 18.11
CA SER A 620 20.31 -17.84 19.11
C SER A 620 20.79 -19.25 18.74
N ILE A 621 21.94 -19.68 19.26
CA ILE A 621 22.48 -21.03 19.03
C ILE A 621 21.47 -22.14 19.40
N PRO A 622 20.74 -22.08 20.53
CA PRO A 622 19.69 -23.07 20.83
C PRO A 622 18.55 -23.10 19.80
N GLU A 623 18.15 -21.96 19.23
CA GLU A 623 17.14 -21.89 18.18
C GLU A 623 17.65 -22.53 16.88
N VAL A 624 18.90 -22.25 16.49
CA VAL A 624 19.55 -22.88 15.33
C VAL A 624 19.61 -24.40 15.49
N LYS A 625 19.89 -24.92 16.69
CA LYS A 625 19.90 -26.36 16.95
C LYS A 625 18.54 -27.02 16.75
N GLN A 626 17.43 -26.33 17.03
CA GLN A 626 16.08 -26.86 16.75
C GLN A 626 15.90 -27.10 15.25
N ILE A 627 16.32 -26.14 14.42
CA ILE A 627 16.24 -26.21 12.96
C ILE A 627 17.16 -27.32 12.42
N ILE A 628 18.39 -27.42 12.94
CA ILE A 628 19.33 -28.50 12.56
C ILE A 628 18.74 -29.89 12.82
N ASN A 629 17.96 -30.06 13.89
CA ASN A 629 17.29 -31.33 14.13
C ASN A 629 16.25 -31.65 13.04
N SER A 630 15.46 -30.66 12.60
CA SER A 630 14.53 -30.86 11.46
C SER A 630 15.28 -31.14 10.15
N ILE A 631 16.37 -30.44 9.85
CA ILE A 631 17.22 -30.72 8.67
C ILE A 631 17.77 -32.14 8.72
N ALA A 632 18.29 -32.58 9.87
CA ALA A 632 18.80 -33.94 10.01
C ALA A 632 17.70 -34.98 9.72
N ARG A 633 16.49 -34.78 10.26
CA ARG A 633 15.34 -35.65 10.04
C ARG A 633 14.87 -35.65 8.58
N LEU A 634 14.88 -34.51 7.91
CA LEU A 634 14.60 -34.41 6.46
C LEU A 634 15.59 -35.27 5.66
N GLN A 635 16.89 -35.14 5.94
CA GLN A 635 17.92 -35.93 5.28
C GLN A 635 17.79 -37.43 5.60
N CYS A 636 17.26 -37.79 6.79
CA CYS A 636 16.93 -39.18 7.13
C CYS A 636 15.80 -39.75 6.25
N LEU A 637 14.86 -38.93 5.81
CA LEU A 637 13.80 -39.35 4.90
C LEU A 637 14.34 -39.65 3.51
N SER A 638 15.51 -39.14 3.14
CA SER A 638 16.12 -39.31 1.82
C SER A 638 16.74 -40.69 1.59
N THR A 639 16.73 -41.60 2.58
CA THR A 639 17.28 -42.95 2.39
C THR A 639 16.30 -43.80 1.57
N LYS A 640 16.83 -44.45 0.53
CA LYS A 640 16.07 -45.20 -0.48
C LYS A 640 15.07 -46.21 0.13
N GLU A 641 15.46 -46.93 1.19
CA GLU A 641 14.58 -47.87 1.89
C GLU A 641 13.40 -47.20 2.62
N LYS A 642 13.55 -45.97 3.14
CA LYS A 642 12.46 -45.25 3.81
C LYS A 642 11.51 -44.58 2.83
N LEU A 643 12.00 -44.03 1.72
CA LEU A 643 11.15 -43.53 0.64
C LEU A 643 10.35 -44.67 0.00
N GLU A 644 10.99 -45.83 -0.25
CA GLU A 644 10.32 -47.03 -0.77
C GLU A 644 9.37 -47.65 0.26
N GLN A 645 9.70 -47.67 1.56
CA GLN A 645 8.79 -48.14 2.61
C GLN A 645 7.62 -47.21 2.86
N GLN A 646 7.79 -45.88 2.85
CA GLN A 646 6.66 -44.94 2.99
C GLN A 646 5.77 -44.93 1.75
N ALA A 647 6.35 -45.02 0.55
CA ALA A 647 5.60 -45.26 -0.68
C ALA A 647 4.79 -46.58 -0.62
N ASN A 648 5.32 -47.61 0.06
CA ASN A 648 4.64 -48.89 0.27
C ASN A 648 3.70 -48.92 1.52
N LEU A 649 3.90 -48.07 2.53
CA LEU A 649 3.09 -47.98 3.76
C LEU A 649 1.91 -47.00 3.62
N GLY A 650 1.92 -46.15 2.59
CA GLY A 650 0.72 -45.47 2.08
C GLY A 650 -0.38 -46.43 1.60
N HIS A 651 -0.13 -47.75 1.60
CA HIS A 651 -1.09 -48.79 1.22
C HIS A 651 -2.05 -49.28 2.32
N SER A 652 -2.05 -48.73 3.54
CA SER A 652 -2.94 -49.26 4.60
C SER A 652 -3.68 -48.26 5.49
N SER A 653 -3.80 -46.98 5.11
CA SER A 653 -4.68 -46.06 5.87
C SER A 653 -5.42 -45.01 5.05
N PHE A 654 -5.23 -44.96 3.72
CA PHE A 654 -6.11 -44.22 2.82
C PHE A 654 -6.65 -45.18 1.76
N ASP A 655 -7.98 -45.27 1.67
CA ASP A 655 -8.67 -46.12 0.69
C ASP A 655 -8.40 -45.60 -0.74
N HIS A 656 -7.91 -46.50 -1.60
CA HIS A 656 -7.38 -46.24 -2.94
C HIS A 656 -8.47 -45.94 -4.00
N SER A 657 -9.60 -45.37 -3.61
CA SER A 657 -10.73 -45.06 -4.48
C SER A 657 -10.78 -43.61 -4.98
N SER A 658 -9.92 -42.70 -4.47
CA SER A 658 -9.78 -41.34 -5.03
C SER A 658 -8.83 -41.34 -6.23
N PRO A 659 -9.23 -40.77 -7.39
CA PRO A 659 -8.38 -40.65 -8.58
C PRO A 659 -7.05 -39.91 -8.33
N ILE A 660 -7.00 -39.04 -7.30
CA ILE A 660 -5.90 -38.13 -6.98
C ILE A 660 -4.65 -38.87 -6.46
N PHE A 661 -4.81 -40.03 -5.81
CA PHE A 661 -3.69 -40.79 -5.22
C PHE A 661 -3.31 -42.07 -5.99
N SER A 662 -3.92 -42.31 -7.15
CA SER A 662 -3.77 -43.55 -7.93
C SER A 662 -2.48 -43.66 -8.78
N ARG A 663 -1.61 -42.64 -8.80
CA ARG A 663 -0.36 -42.59 -9.59
C ARG A 663 0.92 -42.99 -8.82
N SER A 664 0.81 -43.63 -7.67
CA SER A 664 1.93 -43.90 -6.75
C SER A 664 3.06 -44.83 -7.23
N ARG A 665 2.94 -45.47 -8.42
CA ARG A 665 4.06 -46.22 -9.03
C ARG A 665 4.93 -45.41 -10.02
N SER A 666 4.44 -44.31 -10.60
CA SER A 666 5.29 -43.45 -11.47
C SER A 666 6.14 -42.47 -10.66
N ILE A 667 5.67 -42.11 -9.45
CA ILE A 667 6.31 -41.17 -8.51
C ILE A 667 7.79 -41.49 -8.23
N CYS A 668 8.21 -42.76 -8.22
CA CYS A 668 9.62 -43.09 -7.93
C CYS A 668 10.59 -42.80 -9.10
N MET A 669 10.10 -42.80 -10.35
CA MET A 669 10.88 -42.34 -11.52
C MET A 669 10.72 -40.83 -11.73
N ASP A 670 9.52 -40.29 -11.50
CA ASP A 670 9.22 -38.86 -11.69
C ASP A 670 9.84 -37.97 -10.58
N ALA A 671 9.92 -38.46 -9.33
CA ALA A 671 10.59 -37.75 -8.23
C ALA A 671 12.09 -37.52 -8.50
N LYS A 672 12.73 -38.40 -9.27
CA LYS A 672 14.11 -38.18 -9.73
C LYS A 672 14.21 -37.13 -10.83
N GLN A 673 13.14 -36.77 -11.51
CA GLN A 673 13.14 -35.74 -12.55
C GLN A 673 12.72 -34.39 -11.96
N GLU A 674 11.70 -34.38 -11.10
CA GLU A 674 11.15 -33.19 -10.43
C GLU A 674 12.02 -32.68 -9.27
N PHE A 675 12.82 -33.52 -8.60
CA PHE A 675 13.84 -33.05 -7.63
C PHE A 675 15.25 -32.92 -8.21
N ASN A 676 15.44 -33.23 -9.50
CA ASN A 676 16.73 -33.09 -10.19
C ASN A 676 16.75 -31.84 -11.07
N TRP A 677 16.43 -30.72 -10.45
CA TRP A 677 16.55 -29.39 -11.03
C TRP A 677 17.38 -28.52 -10.10
N ASN A 678 18.00 -27.49 -10.66
CA ASN A 678 18.82 -26.56 -9.90
C ASN A 678 18.02 -25.27 -9.69
N PRO A 679 17.40 -25.05 -8.51
CA PRO A 679 16.61 -23.86 -8.26
C PRO A 679 17.44 -22.58 -8.39
N CYS A 680 18.71 -22.59 -7.96
CA CYS A 680 19.62 -21.46 -8.15
C CYS A 680 19.89 -21.16 -9.63
N LYS A 681 19.90 -22.17 -10.51
CA LYS A 681 20.05 -21.99 -11.96
C LYS A 681 18.74 -21.51 -12.59
N THR A 682 17.62 -22.13 -12.28
CA THR A 682 16.31 -21.79 -12.88
C THR A 682 15.81 -20.42 -12.39
N ILE A 683 15.82 -20.16 -11.08
CA ILE A 683 15.41 -18.87 -10.49
C ILE A 683 16.49 -17.81 -10.70
N GLY A 684 17.78 -18.18 -10.68
CA GLY A 684 18.87 -17.28 -11.05
C GLY A 684 18.85 -16.85 -12.52
N LEU A 685 18.47 -17.73 -13.45
CA LEU A 685 18.20 -17.39 -14.86
C LEU A 685 16.98 -16.47 -15.02
N CYS A 686 15.98 -16.60 -14.15
CA CYS A 686 14.80 -15.74 -14.12
C CYS A 686 15.07 -14.33 -13.56
N VAL A 687 16.18 -14.05 -12.88
CA VAL A 687 16.32 -12.76 -12.16
C VAL A 687 17.71 -12.17 -12.33
N LEU A 688 18.75 -12.98 -12.21
CA LEU A 688 20.15 -12.53 -12.10
C LEU A 688 20.95 -12.97 -13.32
N THR A 689 20.81 -12.24 -14.44
CA THR A 689 21.81 -12.30 -15.51
C THR A 689 23.18 -11.84 -14.99
N LYS A 690 24.27 -12.16 -15.69
CA LYS A 690 25.63 -11.79 -15.25
C LYS A 690 25.75 -10.29 -15.04
N THR A 691 25.11 -9.55 -15.93
CA THR A 691 25.00 -8.09 -15.89
C THR A 691 24.30 -7.62 -14.62
N VAL A 692 23.14 -8.22 -14.29
CA VAL A 692 22.35 -7.85 -13.11
C VAL A 692 23.06 -8.22 -11.82
N ALA A 693 23.66 -9.41 -11.73
CA ALA A 693 24.43 -9.82 -10.56
C ALA A 693 25.63 -8.87 -10.31
N ARG A 694 26.31 -8.44 -11.37
CA ARG A 694 27.37 -7.42 -11.27
C ARG A 694 26.83 -6.07 -10.80
N GLN A 695 25.66 -5.67 -11.27
CA GLN A 695 25.02 -4.43 -10.85
C GLN A 695 24.70 -4.47 -9.35
N VAL A 696 24.04 -5.53 -8.86
CA VAL A 696 23.71 -5.70 -7.44
C VAL A 696 24.97 -5.62 -6.58
N VAL A 697 26.03 -6.36 -6.93
CA VAL A 697 27.30 -6.32 -6.18
C VAL A 697 27.95 -4.93 -6.21
N SER A 698 27.85 -4.22 -7.34
CA SER A 698 28.40 -2.86 -7.49
C SER A 698 27.64 -1.82 -6.67
N GLU A 699 26.35 -2.04 -6.39
CA GLU A 699 25.52 -1.15 -5.57
C GLU A 699 25.71 -1.35 -4.06
N ILE A 700 26.37 -2.42 -3.61
CA ILE A 700 26.59 -2.69 -2.18
C ILE A 700 27.36 -1.55 -1.51
N ALA A 701 28.51 -1.14 -2.05
CA ALA A 701 29.32 -0.09 -1.43
C ALA A 701 28.62 1.30 -1.41
N PRO A 702 28.03 1.78 -2.51
CA PRO A 702 27.24 3.02 -2.50
C PRO A 702 26.11 3.06 -1.47
N PHE A 703 25.55 1.89 -1.09
CA PHE A 703 24.39 1.82 -0.23
C PHE A 703 24.74 1.51 1.24
N TYR A 704 25.65 0.57 1.48
CA TYR A 704 26.02 0.11 2.83
C TYR A 704 27.27 0.81 3.40
N GLY A 705 28.01 1.55 2.58
CA GLY A 705 29.12 2.41 3.00
C GLY A 705 30.44 2.12 2.28
N ASP A 706 31.31 3.12 2.24
CA ASP A 706 32.59 3.10 1.52
C ASP A 706 33.54 1.99 2.00
N GLU A 707 33.36 1.48 3.22
CA GLU A 707 34.12 0.35 3.76
C GLU A 707 33.99 -0.92 2.90
N PHE A 708 32.88 -1.09 2.18
CA PHE A 708 32.67 -2.21 1.26
C PHE A 708 33.48 -2.09 -0.04
N GLU A 709 33.99 -0.91 -0.41
CA GLU A 709 34.61 -0.69 -1.73
C GLU A 709 35.76 -1.67 -2.05
N PRO A 710 36.69 -1.98 -1.12
CA PRO A 710 37.73 -2.99 -1.36
C PRO A 710 37.16 -4.40 -1.56
N LEU A 711 36.06 -4.73 -0.89
CA LEU A 711 35.39 -6.03 -0.97
C LEU A 711 34.59 -6.14 -2.27
N THR A 712 33.88 -5.10 -2.69
CA THR A 712 33.07 -5.06 -3.92
C THR A 712 33.90 -5.46 -5.14
N ARG A 713 35.13 -4.95 -5.29
CA ARG A 713 35.99 -5.32 -6.44
C ARG A 713 36.37 -6.80 -6.43
N LYS A 714 36.66 -7.36 -5.25
CA LYS A 714 36.99 -8.78 -5.08
C LYS A 714 35.77 -9.67 -5.27
N LEU A 715 34.60 -9.24 -4.80
CA LEU A 715 33.32 -9.93 -5.01
C LEU A 715 32.93 -9.97 -6.50
N LEU A 716 33.16 -8.89 -7.25
CA LEU A 716 32.94 -8.89 -8.71
C LEU A 716 33.84 -9.91 -9.42
N PHE A 717 35.11 -10.01 -9.00
CA PHE A 717 36.03 -11.02 -9.53
C PHE A 717 35.62 -12.45 -9.14
N ALA A 718 35.17 -12.64 -7.89
CA ALA A 718 34.62 -13.92 -7.44
C ALA A 718 33.38 -14.32 -8.24
N LEU A 719 32.44 -13.39 -8.43
CA LEU A 719 31.23 -13.56 -9.24
C LEU A 719 31.58 -13.96 -10.68
N ASP A 720 32.53 -13.28 -11.32
CA ASP A 720 32.96 -13.59 -12.68
C ASP A 720 33.57 -14.99 -12.81
N SER A 721 34.25 -15.45 -11.75
CA SER A 721 34.90 -16.76 -11.69
C SER A 721 33.93 -17.90 -11.34
N LEU A 722 32.83 -17.58 -10.66
CA LEU A 722 31.78 -18.52 -10.26
C LEU A 722 30.64 -18.63 -11.28
N TYR A 723 30.57 -17.73 -12.27
CA TYR A 723 29.48 -17.69 -13.25
C TYR A 723 29.38 -18.96 -14.14
N ASP A 724 30.37 -19.85 -14.08
CA ASP A 724 30.26 -21.23 -14.53
C ASP A 724 29.74 -22.12 -13.38
N LEU A 725 28.55 -21.78 -12.85
CA LEU A 725 27.91 -22.41 -11.68
C LEU A 725 27.68 -23.92 -11.84
N ASP A 726 27.76 -24.43 -13.06
CA ASP A 726 27.63 -25.84 -13.39
C ASP A 726 28.81 -26.67 -12.85
N ALA A 727 30.03 -26.14 -12.81
CA ALA A 727 31.20 -26.92 -12.42
C ALA A 727 31.27 -27.23 -10.90
N PRO A 728 31.12 -26.25 -9.98
CA PRO A 728 31.14 -26.53 -8.54
C PRO A 728 29.96 -27.38 -8.07
N MET A 729 28.79 -27.24 -8.72
CA MET A 729 27.59 -28.01 -8.40
C MET A 729 27.63 -29.44 -8.97
N ARG A 730 28.27 -29.66 -10.13
CA ARG A 730 28.49 -31.02 -10.71
C ARG A 730 29.57 -31.81 -9.97
N GLU A 731 30.56 -31.14 -9.39
CA GLU A 731 31.60 -31.76 -8.55
C GLU A 731 31.08 -32.22 -7.18
N LEU A 732 29.83 -31.92 -6.80
CA LEU A 732 29.18 -32.42 -5.58
C LEU A 732 28.83 -33.93 -5.63
N ASN A 733 29.04 -34.59 -6.76
CA ASN A 733 28.70 -35.99 -7.03
C ASN A 733 29.57 -37.05 -6.31
N GLU A 734 30.45 -36.66 -5.39
CA GLU A 734 31.29 -37.61 -4.63
C GLU A 734 30.61 -38.15 -3.36
N ILE A 735 29.51 -37.52 -2.90
CA ILE A 735 28.78 -37.89 -1.68
C ILE A 735 27.33 -38.25 -2.05
N SER A 736 26.76 -39.27 -1.40
CA SER A 736 25.36 -39.64 -1.56
C SER A 736 24.45 -38.43 -1.33
N PRO A 737 23.68 -38.00 -2.34
CA PRO A 737 22.89 -36.79 -2.22
C PRO A 737 21.66 -37.03 -1.34
N VAL A 738 21.16 -35.97 -0.72
CA VAL A 738 20.04 -36.00 0.23
C VAL A 738 18.97 -35.00 -0.20
N LEU A 739 17.75 -35.18 0.28
CA LEU A 739 16.69 -34.18 0.14
C LEU A 739 17.06 -32.98 1.00
N VAL A 740 17.05 -31.81 0.39
CA VAL A 740 17.30 -30.52 1.04
C VAL A 740 16.11 -29.60 0.83
N HIS A 741 15.95 -28.63 1.73
CA HIS A 741 14.95 -27.57 1.59
C HIS A 741 15.35 -26.59 0.49
N GLY A 742 16.64 -26.26 0.37
CA GLY A 742 17.19 -25.42 -0.71
C GLY A 742 16.92 -23.92 -0.60
N ASP A 743 16.10 -23.46 0.37
CA ASP A 743 15.85 -22.04 0.64
C ASP A 743 15.49 -21.79 2.12
N ILE A 744 16.34 -22.25 3.04
CA ILE A 744 16.08 -22.09 4.48
C ILE A 744 16.62 -20.76 5.01
N TRP A 745 15.73 -19.89 5.48
CA TRP A 745 16.04 -18.56 6.03
C TRP A 745 14.94 -18.06 6.98
N GLN A 746 15.12 -16.91 7.64
CA GLN A 746 14.26 -16.46 8.75
C GLN A 746 12.77 -16.40 8.42
N SER A 747 12.42 -15.94 7.22
CA SER A 747 11.02 -15.76 6.83
C SER A 747 10.30 -17.08 6.54
N ASN A 748 11.06 -18.17 6.29
CA ASN A 748 10.55 -19.52 6.10
C ASN A 748 10.50 -20.34 7.41
N LEU A 749 10.77 -19.68 8.55
CA LEU A 749 10.76 -20.30 9.88
C LEU A 749 9.68 -19.66 10.73
N MET A 750 8.70 -20.47 11.15
CA MET A 750 7.61 -20.03 12.00
C MET A 750 7.88 -20.39 13.45
N TRP A 751 7.71 -19.43 14.36
CA TRP A 751 8.04 -19.55 15.77
C TRP A 751 6.85 -19.31 16.68
N SER A 752 6.94 -19.84 17.91
CA SER A 752 6.08 -19.45 19.04
C SER A 752 6.91 -18.82 20.15
N TYR A 753 6.36 -17.79 20.80
CA TYR A 753 7.06 -17.00 21.81
C TYR A 753 6.96 -17.65 23.20
N GLY A 754 8.10 -17.80 23.87
CA GLY A 754 8.20 -18.46 25.19
C GLY A 754 8.46 -17.50 26.36
N GLY A 755 8.27 -16.18 26.19
CA GLY A 755 8.69 -15.19 27.19
C GLY A 755 10.21 -14.99 27.13
N ASP A 756 10.90 -15.20 28.26
CA ASP A 756 12.37 -15.09 28.38
C ASP A 756 13.14 -16.35 27.90
N ARG A 757 12.44 -17.35 27.36
CA ARG A 757 13.04 -18.61 26.86
C ARG A 757 13.30 -18.53 25.34
N PRO A 758 14.27 -19.30 24.81
CA PRO A 758 14.47 -19.42 23.36
C PRO A 758 13.16 -19.77 22.65
N ARG A 759 12.93 -19.13 21.50
CA ARG A 759 11.73 -19.38 20.69
C ARG A 759 11.63 -20.86 20.35
N GLN A 760 10.40 -21.37 20.27
CA GLN A 760 10.15 -22.75 19.87
C GLN A 760 9.76 -22.79 18.40
N LEU A 761 10.50 -23.56 17.61
CA LEU A 761 10.21 -23.78 16.19
C LEU A 761 8.85 -24.47 16.07
N LYS A 762 7.92 -23.81 15.38
CA LYS A 762 6.58 -24.34 15.11
C LYS A 762 6.53 -25.02 13.76
N SER A 763 7.08 -24.38 12.73
CA SER A 763 7.03 -24.93 11.38
C SER A 763 8.13 -24.37 10.49
N ILE A 764 8.55 -25.17 9.50
CA ILE A 764 9.39 -24.80 8.37
C ILE A 764 8.48 -24.76 7.13
N LEU A 765 8.48 -23.63 6.45
CA LEU A 765 7.55 -23.29 5.37
C LEU A 765 8.28 -23.14 4.04
N ASP A 766 7.51 -23.12 2.96
CA ASP A 766 7.95 -22.77 1.61
C ASP A 766 8.97 -23.75 1.00
N TRP A 767 8.47 -24.92 0.61
CA TRP A 767 9.29 -26.02 0.08
C TRP A 767 9.45 -25.97 -1.45
N GLN A 768 9.23 -24.79 -2.05
CA GLN A 768 9.35 -24.55 -3.50
C GLN A 768 10.74 -24.81 -4.08
N SER A 769 11.78 -24.78 -3.24
CA SER A 769 13.16 -25.06 -3.63
C SER A 769 13.65 -26.45 -3.22
N ALA A 770 12.74 -27.33 -2.76
CA ALA A 770 13.10 -28.68 -2.35
C ALA A 770 13.71 -29.45 -3.53
N HIS A 771 14.87 -30.07 -3.31
CA HIS A 771 15.58 -30.81 -4.35
C HIS A 771 16.57 -31.81 -3.75
N VAL A 772 17.18 -32.63 -4.60
CA VAL A 772 18.26 -33.54 -4.20
C VAL A 772 19.59 -32.78 -4.26
N GLY A 773 20.18 -32.53 -3.10
CA GLY A 773 21.34 -31.66 -2.93
C GLY A 773 22.39 -32.21 -1.96
N SER A 774 23.31 -31.33 -1.55
CA SER A 774 24.40 -31.71 -0.65
C SER A 774 23.94 -31.71 0.81
N PRO A 775 24.39 -32.64 1.66
CA PRO A 775 24.00 -32.67 3.07
C PRO A 775 24.44 -31.45 3.88
N ALA A 776 25.38 -30.64 3.36
CA ALA A 776 25.80 -29.40 3.99
C ALA A 776 25.00 -28.16 3.53
N GLU A 777 24.20 -28.27 2.47
CA GLU A 777 23.60 -27.13 1.76
C GLU A 777 22.66 -26.29 2.64
N ASP A 778 21.63 -26.92 3.20
CA ASP A 778 20.67 -26.23 4.09
C ASP A 778 21.37 -25.61 5.31
N LEU A 779 22.44 -26.23 5.82
CA LEU A 779 23.19 -25.66 6.92
C LEU A 779 23.97 -24.42 6.47
N VAL A 780 24.57 -24.41 5.28
CA VAL A 780 25.24 -23.21 4.75
C VAL A 780 24.24 -22.06 4.59
N PHE A 781 23.08 -22.31 3.99
CA PHE A 781 21.99 -21.32 3.90
C PHE A 781 21.58 -20.82 5.28
N LEU A 782 21.23 -21.74 6.19
CA LEU A 782 20.79 -21.43 7.54
C LEU A 782 21.78 -20.53 8.27
N LEU A 783 23.05 -20.96 8.38
CA LEU A 783 24.06 -20.21 9.14
C LEU A 783 24.41 -18.87 8.51
N THR A 784 24.29 -18.75 7.19
CA THR A 784 24.53 -17.48 6.48
C THR A 784 23.37 -16.50 6.70
N CYS A 785 22.14 -17.01 6.69
CA CYS A 785 20.93 -16.21 6.83
C CYS A 785 20.68 -15.79 8.29
N VAL A 786 20.73 -16.71 9.26
CA VAL A 786 20.12 -16.48 10.59
C VAL A 786 21.10 -16.10 11.70
N LEU A 787 22.41 -16.23 11.49
CA LEU A 787 23.42 -15.86 12.49
C LEU A 787 24.06 -14.50 12.23
N THR A 788 24.59 -13.90 13.28
CA THR A 788 25.51 -12.76 13.15
C THR A 788 26.84 -13.24 12.53
N GLY A 789 27.62 -12.32 11.97
CA GLY A 789 28.95 -12.67 11.46
C GLY A 789 29.88 -13.22 12.54
N GLU A 790 29.80 -12.69 13.76
CA GLU A 790 30.56 -13.17 14.93
C GLU A 790 30.16 -14.60 15.29
N ASP A 791 28.86 -14.85 15.49
CA ASP A 791 28.36 -16.18 15.86
C ASP A 791 28.64 -17.22 14.78
N ARG A 792 28.51 -16.87 13.49
CA ARG A 792 28.83 -17.77 12.39
C ARG A 792 30.30 -18.17 12.45
N ARG A 793 31.22 -17.20 12.56
CA ARG A 793 32.68 -17.45 12.60
C ARG A 793 33.08 -18.34 13.78
N SER A 794 32.47 -18.16 14.95
CA SER A 794 32.80 -18.96 16.14
C SER A 794 32.08 -20.31 16.23
N HIS A 795 30.90 -20.46 15.60
CA HIS A 795 30.03 -21.63 15.81
C HIS A 795 29.78 -22.52 14.59
N TRP A 796 30.20 -22.15 13.36
CA TRP A 796 29.88 -22.97 12.18
C TRP A 796 30.39 -24.42 12.28
N ARG A 797 31.61 -24.64 12.81
CA ARG A 797 32.16 -26.00 13.05
C ARG A 797 31.40 -26.75 14.15
N PRO A 798 31.20 -26.19 15.36
CA PRO A 798 30.34 -26.82 16.37
C PRO A 798 28.94 -27.18 15.87
N LEU A 799 28.31 -26.31 15.06
CA LEU A 799 26.97 -26.54 14.51
C LEU A 799 26.97 -27.59 13.41
N LEU A 800 27.97 -27.62 12.55
CA LEU A 800 28.17 -28.70 11.56
C LEU A 800 28.39 -30.06 12.23
N ARG A 801 29.15 -30.08 13.34
CA ARG A 801 29.32 -31.29 14.15
C ARG A 801 28.01 -31.71 14.82
N TYR A 802 27.21 -30.75 15.27
CA TYR A 802 25.90 -31.02 15.83
C TYR A 802 24.94 -31.63 14.78
N LEU A 803 24.97 -31.13 13.52
CA LEU A 803 24.25 -31.76 12.41
C LEU A 803 24.69 -33.21 12.21
N HIS A 804 26.00 -33.46 12.12
CA HIS A 804 26.56 -34.81 11.97
C HIS A 804 26.09 -35.76 13.09
N GLN A 805 26.15 -35.32 14.35
CA GLN A 805 25.65 -36.10 15.50
C GLN A 805 24.13 -36.33 15.46
N SER A 806 23.36 -35.35 15.01
CA SER A 806 21.91 -35.50 14.85
C SER A 806 21.56 -36.49 13.74
N LEU A 807 22.30 -36.50 12.63
CA LEU A 807 22.17 -37.50 11.57
C LEU A 807 22.49 -38.91 12.11
N GLU A 808 23.58 -39.08 12.86
CA GLU A 808 23.92 -40.37 13.49
C GLU A 808 22.83 -40.86 14.46
N ARG A 809 22.23 -39.93 15.22
CA ARG A 809 21.14 -40.23 16.16
C ARG A 809 19.87 -40.67 15.42
N ASP A 810 19.46 -39.94 14.39
CA ASP A 810 18.14 -40.10 13.75
C ASP A 810 18.15 -41.13 12.59
N MET A 811 19.32 -41.51 12.06
CA MET A 811 19.49 -42.52 10.98
C MET A 811 19.82 -43.95 11.47
N ALA A 812 20.03 -44.20 12.76
CA ALA A 812 20.37 -45.55 13.24
C ALA A 812 19.21 -46.54 13.00
N PRO A 813 19.43 -47.72 12.36
CA PRO A 813 20.72 -48.38 12.08
C PRO A 813 21.28 -48.25 10.64
N ALA A 814 20.62 -47.51 9.74
CA ALA A 814 20.93 -47.45 8.30
C ALA A 814 22.12 -46.54 7.93
N LYS A 815 23.11 -46.38 8.84
CA LYS A 815 24.23 -45.42 8.78
C LYS A 815 24.68 -45.09 7.34
N PRO A 816 24.55 -43.84 6.88
CA PRO A 816 25.24 -43.42 5.67
C PRO A 816 26.76 -43.44 5.90
N SER A 817 27.51 -43.62 4.83
CA SER A 817 28.97 -43.48 4.79
C SER A 817 29.43 -42.00 4.84
N LEU A 818 28.68 -41.10 5.49
CA LEU A 818 29.00 -39.67 5.51
C LEU A 818 29.90 -39.35 6.72
N SER A 819 31.18 -39.11 6.47
CA SER A 819 32.11 -38.71 7.53
C SER A 819 31.94 -37.23 7.88
N TYR A 820 32.37 -36.85 9.08
CA TYR A 820 32.42 -35.44 9.49
C TYR A 820 33.36 -34.61 8.59
N ASP A 821 34.42 -35.22 8.06
CA ASP A 821 35.35 -34.55 7.14
C ASP A 821 34.71 -34.29 5.77
N ASP A 822 33.87 -35.21 5.27
CA ASP A 822 33.08 -35.03 4.05
C ASP A 822 32.10 -33.85 4.18
N LEU A 823 31.48 -33.72 5.35
CA LEU A 823 30.61 -32.58 5.68
C LEU A 823 31.40 -31.27 5.74
N ILE A 824 32.60 -31.24 6.33
CA ILE A 824 33.47 -30.05 6.32
C ILE A 824 33.84 -29.66 4.89
N ALA A 825 34.27 -30.63 4.08
CA ALA A 825 34.64 -30.39 2.70
C ALA A 825 33.45 -29.82 1.91
N SER A 826 32.25 -30.38 2.11
CA SER A 826 31.02 -29.91 1.45
C SER A 826 30.61 -28.52 1.89
N TYR A 827 30.57 -28.25 3.20
CA TYR A 827 30.27 -26.92 3.75
C TYR A 827 31.23 -25.88 3.18
N THR A 828 32.53 -26.17 3.24
CA THR A 828 33.57 -25.26 2.76
C THR A 828 33.34 -24.99 1.29
N ARG A 829 33.21 -26.03 0.44
CA ARG A 829 32.98 -25.89 -1.01
C ARG A 829 31.78 -25.00 -1.36
N LEU A 830 30.65 -25.20 -0.69
CA LEU A 830 29.38 -24.50 -0.96
C LEU A 830 29.34 -23.06 -0.43
N PHE A 831 30.01 -22.79 0.70
CA PHE A 831 29.99 -21.51 1.39
C PHE A 831 30.23 -20.28 0.49
N PRO A 832 31.28 -20.21 -0.37
CA PRO A 832 31.52 -19.01 -1.17
C PRO A 832 30.42 -18.76 -2.21
N VAL A 833 29.77 -19.81 -2.72
CA VAL A 833 28.67 -19.68 -3.70
C VAL A 833 27.39 -19.23 -3.02
N ILE A 834 26.96 -19.97 -1.99
CA ILE A 834 25.73 -19.64 -1.24
C ILE A 834 25.89 -18.29 -0.51
N GLY A 835 27.07 -18.02 0.05
CA GLY A 835 27.38 -16.75 0.70
C GLY A 835 27.25 -15.57 -0.25
N LEU A 836 27.72 -15.69 -1.50
CA LEU A 836 27.54 -14.66 -2.52
C LEU A 836 26.06 -14.49 -2.92
N ILE A 837 25.33 -15.60 -3.06
CA ILE A 837 23.87 -15.57 -3.34
C ILE A 837 23.12 -14.86 -2.23
N VAL A 838 23.35 -15.22 -0.96
CA VAL A 838 22.68 -14.60 0.19
C VAL A 838 23.08 -13.13 0.33
N LEU A 839 24.35 -12.79 0.10
CA LEU A 839 24.82 -11.39 0.10
C LEU A 839 24.02 -10.54 -0.90
N MET A 840 23.87 -11.01 -2.15
CA MET A 840 23.08 -10.32 -3.17
C MET A 840 21.59 -10.27 -2.81
N ARG A 841 21.00 -11.40 -2.42
CA ARG A 841 19.56 -11.50 -2.06
C ARG A 841 19.21 -10.56 -0.91
N PHE A 842 19.96 -10.60 0.19
CA PHE A 842 19.68 -9.76 1.35
C PHE A 842 19.96 -8.29 1.07
N SER A 843 20.91 -7.96 0.19
CA SER A 843 21.12 -6.58 -0.26
C SER A 843 19.88 -5.99 -0.94
N VAL A 844 19.22 -6.78 -1.79
CA VAL A 844 18.00 -6.36 -2.49
C VAL A 844 16.79 -6.39 -1.56
N ILE A 845 16.54 -7.51 -0.87
CA ILE A 845 15.38 -7.69 0.02
C ILE A 845 15.35 -6.61 1.10
N PHE A 846 16.48 -6.33 1.74
CA PHE A 846 16.54 -5.30 2.77
C PHE A 846 16.31 -3.89 2.21
N LYS A 847 16.86 -3.57 1.03
CA LYS A 847 16.61 -2.28 0.36
C LYS A 847 15.13 -2.11 0.02
N CYS A 848 14.45 -3.19 -0.36
CA CYS A 848 13.02 -3.20 -0.63
C CYS A 848 12.15 -3.12 0.63
N SER A 849 12.64 -3.57 1.78
CA SER A 849 11.93 -3.44 3.07
C SER A 849 12.22 -2.11 3.77
N LEU A 850 13.28 -1.38 3.43
CA LEU A 850 13.56 -0.07 4.02
C LEU A 850 12.34 0.87 4.00
N PRO A 851 11.59 1.02 2.90
CA PRO A 851 10.37 1.82 2.86
C PRO A 851 9.36 1.51 3.98
N SER A 852 9.24 0.25 4.45
CA SER A 852 8.27 -0.16 5.48
C SER A 852 8.79 0.01 6.91
N LEU A 853 10.08 0.30 7.08
CA LEU A 853 10.70 0.51 8.39
C LEU A 853 10.59 1.96 8.84
N SER A 854 10.49 2.17 10.15
CA SER A 854 10.63 3.51 10.73
C SER A 854 12.01 4.10 10.52
N PRO A 855 12.22 5.42 10.44
CA PRO A 855 13.55 6.02 10.45
C PRO A 855 14.48 5.52 11.56
N GLU A 856 13.99 5.29 12.78
CA GLU A 856 14.78 4.71 13.88
C GLU A 856 15.17 3.27 13.58
N ASP A 857 14.21 2.45 13.13
CA ASP A 857 14.43 1.07 12.71
C ASP A 857 15.28 0.99 11.44
N ARG A 858 15.19 1.94 10.51
CA ARG A 858 16.04 2.02 9.32
C ARG A 858 17.47 2.25 9.75
N ILE A 859 17.75 3.22 10.63
CA ILE A 859 19.11 3.45 11.11
C ILE A 859 19.63 2.21 11.84
N LYS A 860 18.83 1.67 12.77
CA LYS A 860 19.17 0.48 13.56
C LYS A 860 19.41 -0.74 12.68
N TYR A 861 18.45 -1.11 11.84
CA TYR A 861 18.50 -2.31 11.01
C TYR A 861 19.43 -2.13 9.80
N THR A 862 19.63 -0.92 9.27
CA THR A 862 20.70 -0.68 8.30
C THR A 862 22.05 -0.90 8.94
N GLY A 863 22.29 -0.43 10.17
CA GLY A 863 23.53 -0.72 10.90
C GLY A 863 23.73 -2.23 11.11
N ILE A 864 22.69 -2.94 11.55
CA ILE A 864 22.71 -4.39 11.75
C ILE A 864 22.99 -5.13 10.44
N MET A 865 22.28 -4.78 9.37
CA MET A 865 22.42 -5.41 8.06
C MET A 865 23.76 -5.08 7.41
N SER A 866 24.23 -3.83 7.51
CA SER A 866 25.56 -3.43 7.00
C SER A 866 26.63 -4.30 7.66
N ARG A 867 26.63 -4.42 8.99
CA ARG A 867 27.60 -5.27 9.70
C ARG A 867 27.49 -6.74 9.31
N LYS A 868 26.27 -7.26 9.16
CA LYS A 868 26.04 -8.65 8.75
C LYS A 868 26.56 -8.95 7.34
N LEU A 869 26.22 -8.09 6.38
CA LEU A 869 26.64 -8.20 4.98
C LEU A 869 28.14 -7.95 4.84
N PHE A 870 28.72 -7.04 5.61
CA PHE A 870 30.15 -6.77 5.62
C PHE A 870 30.94 -8.01 6.05
N CYS A 871 30.59 -8.60 7.20
CA CYS A 871 31.22 -9.83 7.68
C CYS A 871 31.04 -10.98 6.67
N LEU A 872 29.87 -11.09 6.03
CA LEU A 872 29.65 -12.11 4.98
C LEU A 872 30.52 -11.87 3.75
N ALA A 873 30.63 -10.62 3.28
CA ALA A 873 31.48 -10.25 2.16
C ALA A 873 32.95 -10.57 2.45
N GLU A 874 33.45 -10.25 3.66
CA GLU A 874 34.80 -10.62 4.08
C GLU A 874 35.02 -12.14 4.07
N ASP A 875 34.09 -12.90 4.63
CA ASP A 875 34.19 -14.36 4.73
C ASP A 875 34.23 -14.99 3.32
N VAL A 876 33.34 -14.55 2.42
CA VAL A 876 33.28 -15.02 1.03
C VAL A 876 34.57 -14.68 0.29
N VAL A 877 35.07 -13.46 0.42
CA VAL A 877 36.33 -13.03 -0.20
C VAL A 877 37.50 -13.83 0.33
N SER A 878 37.62 -14.02 1.64
CA SER A 878 38.69 -14.78 2.28
C SER A 878 38.71 -16.23 1.79
N GLU A 879 37.55 -16.87 1.70
CA GLU A 879 37.44 -18.25 1.22
C GLU A 879 37.72 -18.36 -0.28
N PHE A 880 37.40 -17.33 -1.05
CA PHE A 880 37.72 -17.29 -2.48
C PHE A 880 39.23 -17.08 -2.72
N GLU A 881 39.88 -16.20 -1.96
CA GLU A 881 41.32 -15.93 -2.05
C GLU A 881 42.17 -17.13 -1.62
N SER A 882 41.72 -17.91 -0.63
CA SER A 882 42.43 -19.11 -0.18
C SER A 882 42.50 -20.22 -1.24
N ARG A 883 41.57 -20.22 -2.21
CA ARG A 883 41.46 -21.22 -3.29
C ARG A 883 42.16 -20.83 -4.58
N MET A 884 42.52 -19.56 -4.74
CA MET A 884 43.19 -19.07 -5.95
C MET A 884 44.69 -19.39 -5.89
N PRO A 885 45.28 -20.01 -6.93
CA PRO A 885 46.73 -20.13 -7.01
C PRO A 885 47.36 -18.72 -7.02
N SER A 886 48.37 -18.50 -6.18
CA SER A 886 48.99 -17.21 -5.85
C SER A 886 49.50 -16.36 -7.03
N ALA A 887 49.44 -16.88 -8.26
CA ALA A 887 49.94 -16.26 -9.48
C ALA A 887 48.97 -15.30 -10.18
N LYS A 888 47.65 -15.35 -9.92
CA LYS A 888 46.64 -14.52 -10.64
C LYS A 888 46.23 -13.21 -9.94
N LEU A 889 46.58 -13.03 -8.67
CA LEU A 889 46.23 -11.85 -7.85
C LEU A 889 47.21 -10.66 -7.97
N ARG A 890 48.12 -10.65 -8.95
CA ARG A 890 48.86 -9.43 -9.30
C ARG A 890 47.96 -8.47 -10.06
N VAL A 891 47.24 -7.67 -9.27
CA VAL A 891 46.60 -6.41 -9.67
C VAL A 891 47.44 -5.72 -10.74
N THR A 892 46.84 -5.55 -11.92
CA THR A 892 47.27 -4.57 -12.91
C THR A 892 47.27 -3.20 -12.24
N ARG A 893 48.44 -2.81 -11.72
CA ARG A 893 48.81 -1.40 -11.57
C ARG A 893 48.72 -0.80 -12.97
N THR A 894 47.58 -0.22 -13.31
CA THR A 894 47.49 0.73 -14.42
C THR A 894 48.46 1.85 -14.09
N ARG A 895 49.57 1.89 -14.83
CA ARG A 895 50.46 3.05 -14.87
C ARG A 895 49.62 4.23 -15.34
N SER A 896 49.44 5.21 -14.48
CA SER A 896 49.28 6.59 -14.91
C SER A 896 50.49 6.94 -15.79
N GLY A 897 50.23 7.14 -17.07
CA GLY A 897 51.23 7.50 -18.08
C GLY A 897 50.53 8.22 -19.21
N GLN A 898 50.60 9.55 -19.16
CA GLN A 898 50.41 10.54 -20.21
C GLN A 898 50.17 10.00 -21.64
N ALA A 899 49.01 10.31 -22.21
CA ALA A 899 48.81 11.03 -23.48
C ALA A 899 47.31 11.24 -23.70
#